data_AF-B1ZWJ9-F1
#
_entry.id   AF-B1ZWJ9-F1
#
_cell.length_a   1.000
_cell.length_b   1.000
_cell.length_c   1.000
_cell.angle_alpha   90.00
_cell.angle_beta   90.00
_cell.angle_gamma   90.00
#
_symmetry.space_group_name_H-M   'P 1'
#
loop_
_entity.id
_entity.type
_entity.pdbx_description
1 polymer ?
#
loop_
_entity_poly.entity_id
_entity_poly.type
_entity_poly.pdbx_seq_one_letter_code
_entity_poly.pdbx_strand_id
1 'polypeptide(L)'
;MNRTTRQLCFPGVAVAVLFALLALRAHATLDAPVSPNALPGVAAELQFFKNIQGRYIVGGQQEIAWSEPRAEEDVNYIVQHTGRTPGLRGFDFLQYTYSSSVRANQHSTERAIAWARAGGLVTYCCHMFMDIGSTNGTPQFYTPGSNGNPTGTNFDIRQAVVAGTPENTEYLAKLDLIAAELRKLRDAGVVVIWRPFHEAGGTWFWWSRYGAAPFKAAWQIMFERFTQIHGLTNLIWCFNPTDASTVMAGWYPGDAMVDMISLDVYPPPGTHPTYSSDYKAMRDFRVGRKVVVMSENGSIPDIDAMFAEGGSWGYFCTWNGFENDLSRNSLAFLDTVFNHARVLTRDELPSQYWFYSPDVVIDTPSQSVTAGANATFTATGPAGAPLRWQCNGVEVPGAGSATLTLTNMQPANTGLYVALSSSGAGERRSAAALVGLSTTAKVVGGGVERWPNIIHQNGNVFDQVQLTGAAEAITADSALGQITRTSFLDVDGDIVQVEFSGPGTLSLVLDEATAPAPAANYNQPDIQYVQGHAGIVITGATADTNVSVFTVGRATAVNQTLFKDEVNYDGVADVAFIAIASSDGRFGDVRAANATFFTLRGYTGLYAPGVVFGGPVYLGNVSAYGSAQSVILLGGVQGASRITGGDLYQENGAVVQVSGLTQLKFTGGSDSHGNAISAKPNAAVLKQNDLDVTAQIVVNP
;
A
#
# COMPACT_ATOMS: atom_id res chain seq x y z
N MET A 1 -31.60 47.02 -1.92
CA MET A 1 -31.08 48.00 -0.95
C MET A 1 -30.05 47.32 -0.06
N ASN A 2 -28.79 47.63 -0.36
CA ASN A 2 -27.53 47.53 0.39
C ASN A 2 -27.48 46.71 1.70
N ARG A 3 -26.78 45.57 1.63
CA ARG A 3 -25.97 45.04 2.73
C ARG A 3 -24.58 45.64 2.62
N THR A 4 -24.15 46.36 3.65
CA THR A 4 -22.82 46.96 3.74
C THR A 4 -21.91 46.12 4.63
N THR A 5 -20.74 45.85 4.08
CA THR A 5 -19.54 45.19 4.58
C THR A 5 -19.05 45.77 5.91
N ARG A 6 -18.55 44.92 6.82
CA ARG A 6 -17.56 45.32 7.83
C ARG A 6 -16.43 44.29 7.92
N GLN A 7 -15.25 44.76 7.52
CA GLN A 7 -13.95 44.13 7.69
C GLN A 7 -13.52 44.14 9.16
N LEU A 8 -12.85 43.06 9.57
CA LEU A 8 -12.04 42.95 10.78
C LEU A 8 -10.62 43.49 10.49
N CYS A 9 -10.16 44.43 11.31
CA CYS A 9 -8.74 44.75 11.47
C CYS A 9 -8.40 44.70 12.96
N PHE A 10 -7.44 43.85 13.33
CA PHE A 10 -6.76 43.84 14.62
C PHE A 10 -5.71 44.96 14.67
N PRO A 11 -5.37 45.43 15.87
CA PRO A 11 -3.97 45.68 16.19
C PRO A 11 -3.56 44.96 17.48
N GLY A 12 -2.38 44.33 17.45
CA GLY A 12 -1.73 43.77 18.63
C GLY A 12 -1.05 44.83 19.50
N VAL A 13 -0.70 44.44 20.72
CA VAL A 13 0.68 44.34 21.25
C VAL A 13 0.63 43.85 22.72
N ALA A 14 1.30 42.72 22.90
CA ALA A 14 1.83 42.01 24.07
C ALA A 14 2.14 42.75 25.41
N VAL A 15 1.97 42.04 26.55
CA VAL A 15 3.05 41.52 27.45
C VAL A 15 2.60 41.39 28.95
N ALA A 16 2.86 40.20 29.51
CA ALA A 16 3.20 39.82 30.89
C ALA A 16 2.15 39.57 32.02
N VAL A 17 2.01 38.27 32.32
CA VAL A 17 2.17 37.58 33.62
C VAL A 17 1.41 38.09 34.85
N LEU A 18 0.42 37.30 35.29
CA LEU A 18 0.23 36.98 36.70
C LEU A 18 -0.17 35.51 36.86
N PHE A 19 0.79 34.70 37.32
CA PHE A 19 0.59 33.36 37.84
C PHE A 19 -0.04 33.44 39.24
N ALA A 20 -1.13 32.71 39.48
CA ALA A 20 -1.36 32.00 40.74
C ALA A 20 -2.54 31.02 40.65
N LEU A 21 -2.19 29.73 40.75
CA LEU A 21 -2.99 28.63 41.29
C LEU A 21 -4.18 28.09 40.46
N LEU A 22 -3.88 27.54 39.30
CA LEU A 22 -4.39 26.18 39.01
C LEU A 22 -3.20 25.23 39.09
N ALA A 23 -3.30 24.22 39.94
CA ALA A 23 -2.35 23.12 39.98
C ALA A 23 -2.27 22.51 38.58
N LEU A 24 -1.20 22.80 37.83
CA LEU A 24 -0.76 21.91 36.77
C LEU A 24 -0.52 20.56 37.45
N ARG A 25 -1.48 19.64 37.32
CA ARG A 25 -1.16 18.23 37.48
C ARG A 25 -0.16 17.93 36.39
N ALA A 26 1.12 17.89 36.76
CA ALA A 26 2.16 17.32 35.93
C ALA A 26 1.71 15.89 35.61
N HIS A 27 1.14 15.68 34.43
CA HIS A 27 0.89 14.35 33.94
C HIS A 27 2.28 13.76 33.68
N ALA A 28 2.62 12.66 34.34
CA ALA A 28 3.89 12.00 34.08
C ALA A 28 4.05 11.75 32.58
N THR A 29 5.23 12.04 32.06
CA THR A 29 5.64 11.67 30.71
C THR A 29 5.57 10.15 30.58
N LEU A 30 4.99 9.66 29.48
CA LEU A 30 5.03 8.23 29.19
C LEU A 30 6.49 7.78 29.02
N ASP A 31 6.74 6.52 29.37
CA ASP A 31 8.00 5.89 28.99
C ASP A 31 8.11 5.80 27.45
N ALA A 32 9.33 5.80 26.92
CA ALA A 32 9.55 5.48 25.51
C ALA A 32 9.12 4.03 25.23
N PRO A 33 8.72 3.69 23.98
CA PRO A 33 8.43 2.32 23.60
C PRO A 33 9.54 1.35 24.03
N VAL A 34 9.17 0.22 24.63
CA VAL A 34 10.16 -0.72 25.17
C VAL A 34 10.86 -1.53 24.08
N SER A 35 10.23 -1.72 22.93
CA SER A 35 10.80 -2.45 21.80
C SER A 35 11.96 -1.66 21.16
N PRO A 36 13.17 -2.23 20.99
CA PRO A 36 14.25 -1.59 20.26
C PRO A 36 13.83 -1.24 18.83
N ASN A 37 14.16 -0.03 18.38
CA ASN A 37 13.83 0.46 17.03
C ASN A 37 12.32 0.38 16.70
N ALA A 38 11.45 0.60 17.70
CA ALA A 38 10.01 0.61 17.49
C ALA A 38 9.61 1.52 16.32
N LEU A 39 8.63 1.09 15.53
CA LEU A 39 8.02 1.93 14.50
C LEU A 39 7.50 3.22 15.16
N PRO A 40 7.57 4.38 14.47
CA PRO A 40 7.14 5.65 15.04
C PRO A 40 5.73 5.66 15.66
N GLY A 41 4.80 4.83 15.16
CA GLY A 41 3.43 4.83 15.65
C GLY A 41 3.20 4.00 16.89
N VAL A 42 4.15 3.16 17.28
CA VAL A 42 4.11 2.61 18.65
C VAL A 42 4.15 3.78 19.64
N ALA A 43 5.06 4.74 19.43
CA ALA A 43 5.11 5.95 20.24
C ALA A 43 3.89 6.85 20.03
N ALA A 44 3.44 7.03 18.79
CA ALA A 44 2.30 7.91 18.48
C ALA A 44 0.97 7.38 19.04
N GLU A 45 0.73 6.08 18.99
CA GLU A 45 -0.47 5.43 19.55
C GLU A 45 -0.47 5.48 21.08
N LEU A 46 0.68 5.22 21.73
CA LEU A 46 0.82 5.43 23.18
C LEU A 46 0.55 6.90 23.56
N GLN A 47 1.09 7.85 22.79
CA GLN A 47 0.85 9.27 23.01
C GLN A 47 -0.60 9.67 22.75
N PHE A 48 -1.27 9.05 21.77
CA PHE A 48 -2.69 9.24 21.54
C PHE A 48 -3.52 8.85 22.77
N PHE A 49 -3.29 7.65 23.32
CA PHE A 49 -3.98 7.23 24.55
C PHE A 49 -3.69 8.16 25.73
N LYS A 50 -2.46 8.70 25.82
CA LYS A 50 -2.13 9.72 26.81
C LYS A 50 -2.91 11.01 26.62
N ASN A 51 -3.06 11.46 25.38
CA ASN A 51 -3.72 12.73 25.04
C ASN A 51 -5.23 12.68 25.26
N ILE A 52 -5.85 11.51 25.09
CA ILE A 52 -7.28 11.33 25.36
C ILE A 52 -7.58 11.09 26.84
N GLN A 53 -6.56 10.82 27.67
CA GLN A 53 -6.72 10.58 29.10
C GLN A 53 -7.50 11.72 29.78
N GLY A 54 -8.58 11.37 30.46
CA GLY A 54 -9.49 12.26 31.18
C GLY A 54 -10.53 12.92 30.28
N ARG A 55 -10.52 12.64 28.97
CA ARG A 55 -11.34 13.33 27.95
C ARG A 55 -12.17 12.35 27.13
N TYR A 56 -11.56 11.30 26.61
CA TYR A 56 -12.23 10.31 25.76
C TYR A 56 -11.80 8.89 26.12
N ILE A 57 -12.57 7.93 25.63
CA ILE A 57 -12.30 6.49 25.65
C ILE A 57 -12.56 5.95 24.24
N VAL A 58 -11.75 5.02 23.75
CA VAL A 58 -12.03 4.37 22.46
C VAL A 58 -13.03 3.22 22.66
N GLY A 59 -14.06 3.18 21.81
CA GLY A 59 -14.99 2.05 21.79
C GLY A 59 -14.42 0.86 21.03
N GLY A 60 -14.36 -0.31 21.67
CA GLY A 60 -13.75 -1.50 21.09
C GLY A 60 -14.62 -2.76 21.14
N GLN A 61 -14.33 -3.69 20.24
CA GLN A 61 -15.03 -4.97 20.10
C GLN A 61 -14.07 -6.10 19.73
N GLN A 62 -14.13 -7.23 20.43
CA GLN A 62 -13.40 -8.45 20.08
C GLN A 62 -14.15 -9.22 18.98
N GLU A 63 -13.43 -9.78 18.00
CA GLU A 63 -14.02 -10.68 16.99
C GLU A 63 -14.08 -12.15 17.44
N ILE A 64 -14.91 -12.94 16.75
CA ILE A 64 -14.91 -14.39 16.86
C ILE A 64 -13.70 -14.97 16.12
N ALA A 65 -12.72 -15.47 16.88
CA ALA A 65 -11.44 -15.95 16.32
C ALA A 65 -11.43 -17.43 15.90
N TRP A 66 -12.48 -18.21 16.19
CA TRP A 66 -12.58 -19.63 15.82
C TRP A 66 -13.51 -19.93 14.64
N SER A 67 -14.09 -18.89 14.02
CA SER A 67 -14.99 -19.06 12.89
C SER A 67 -14.90 -17.88 11.94
N GLU A 68 -14.12 -18.07 10.88
CA GLU A 68 -13.91 -17.07 9.82
C GLU A 68 -15.21 -16.46 9.25
N PRO A 69 -16.27 -17.24 8.93
CA PRO A 69 -17.53 -16.67 8.47
C PRO A 69 -18.24 -15.77 9.50
N ARG A 70 -17.92 -15.95 10.79
CA ARG A 70 -18.54 -15.25 11.91
C ARG A 70 -17.69 -14.11 12.46
N ALA A 71 -16.47 -13.92 11.95
CA ALA A 71 -15.52 -12.94 12.48
C ALA A 71 -16.07 -11.50 12.45
N GLU A 72 -16.99 -11.19 11.54
CA GLU A 72 -17.58 -9.86 11.41
C GLU A 72 -18.90 -9.68 12.18
N GLU A 73 -19.47 -10.72 12.81
CA GLU A 73 -20.83 -10.69 13.39
C GLU A 73 -20.99 -9.57 14.42
N ASP A 74 -20.14 -9.55 15.45
CA ASP A 74 -20.17 -8.56 16.53
C ASP A 74 -20.04 -7.10 16.02
N VAL A 75 -19.06 -6.86 15.14
CA VAL A 75 -18.77 -5.53 14.59
C VAL A 75 -19.92 -5.06 13.70
N ASN A 76 -20.41 -5.93 12.81
CA ASN A 76 -21.55 -5.62 11.95
C ASN A 76 -22.80 -5.34 12.76
N TYR A 77 -23.02 -6.06 13.85
CA TYR A 77 -24.16 -5.85 14.73
C TYR A 77 -24.15 -4.43 15.33
N ILE A 78 -23.00 -3.96 15.84
CA ILE A 78 -22.84 -2.59 16.35
C ILE A 78 -23.14 -1.57 15.24
N VAL A 79 -22.55 -1.75 14.05
CA VAL A 79 -22.72 -0.82 12.94
C VAL A 79 -24.18 -0.73 12.49
N GLN A 80 -24.86 -1.87 12.35
CA GLN A 80 -26.24 -1.95 11.89
C GLN A 80 -27.22 -1.25 12.85
N HIS A 81 -26.93 -1.28 14.16
CA HIS A 81 -27.87 -0.81 15.17
C HIS A 81 -27.55 0.56 15.76
N THR A 82 -26.29 0.99 15.73
CA THR A 82 -25.85 2.29 16.28
C THR A 82 -25.47 3.29 15.20
N GLY A 83 -25.25 2.82 13.96
CA GLY A 83 -24.71 3.60 12.85
C GLY A 83 -23.22 3.94 13.01
N ARG A 84 -22.55 3.43 14.05
CA ARG A 84 -21.16 3.74 14.40
C ARG A 84 -20.28 2.52 14.28
N THR A 85 -19.03 2.72 13.86
CA THR A 85 -18.04 1.63 13.78
C THR A 85 -17.10 1.70 14.99
N PRO A 86 -16.88 0.61 15.75
CA PRO A 86 -15.91 0.61 16.84
C PRO A 86 -14.56 1.15 16.41
N GLY A 87 -13.90 1.94 17.25
CA GLY A 87 -12.57 2.49 16.95
C GLY A 87 -11.45 1.46 17.07
N LEU A 88 -11.63 0.45 17.93
CA LEU A 88 -10.68 -0.63 18.16
C LEU A 88 -11.32 -1.99 17.85
N ARG A 89 -10.54 -2.89 17.24
CA ARG A 89 -10.93 -4.28 17.06
C ARG A 89 -9.92 -5.21 17.72
N GLY A 90 -10.44 -6.15 18.49
CA GLY A 90 -9.67 -7.19 19.15
C GLY A 90 -9.67 -8.49 18.36
N PHE A 91 -8.50 -9.10 18.25
CA PHE A 91 -8.23 -10.33 17.53
C PHE A 91 -7.53 -11.35 18.43
N ASP A 92 -7.43 -12.61 17.99
CA ASP A 92 -6.78 -13.67 18.76
C ASP A 92 -6.02 -14.66 17.86
N PHE A 93 -4.78 -14.98 18.21
CA PHE A 93 -3.96 -15.96 17.49
C PHE A 93 -4.24 -17.43 17.88
N LEU A 94 -5.28 -17.73 18.68
CA LEU A 94 -5.58 -19.08 19.17
C LEU A 94 -5.55 -20.14 18.07
N GLN A 95 -6.22 -19.90 16.93
CA GLN A 95 -6.30 -20.88 15.84
C GLN A 95 -4.96 -21.08 15.10
N TYR A 96 -4.05 -20.11 15.16
CA TYR A 96 -2.70 -20.24 14.59
C TYR A 96 -1.84 -21.20 15.41
N THR A 97 -2.12 -21.32 16.71
CA THR A 97 -1.42 -22.20 17.64
C THR A 97 -2.07 -23.59 17.77
N TYR A 98 -3.30 -23.77 17.26
CA TYR A 98 -4.05 -25.03 17.39
C TYR A 98 -3.49 -26.15 16.50
N SER A 99 -3.56 -26.01 15.17
CA SER A 99 -3.01 -27.01 14.24
C SER A 99 -2.61 -26.38 12.91
N SER A 100 -1.75 -27.05 12.14
CA SER A 100 -1.34 -26.58 10.82
C SER A 100 -2.50 -26.47 9.83
N SER A 101 -3.44 -27.43 9.85
CA SER A 101 -4.61 -27.45 8.95
C SER A 101 -5.60 -26.35 9.28
N VAL A 102 -5.83 -26.06 10.56
CA VAL A 102 -6.73 -24.98 10.94
C VAL A 102 -6.09 -23.62 10.66
N ARG A 103 -4.81 -23.45 11.01
CA ARG A 103 -4.03 -22.24 10.71
C ARG A 103 -4.06 -21.87 9.23
N ALA A 104 -3.97 -22.84 8.33
CA ALA A 104 -3.97 -22.61 6.88
C ALA A 104 -5.27 -21.94 6.36
N ASN A 105 -6.34 -21.95 7.16
CA ASN A 105 -7.63 -21.35 6.80
C ASN A 105 -7.97 -20.10 7.65
N GLN A 106 -7.04 -19.60 8.46
CA GLN A 106 -7.26 -18.38 9.26
C GLN A 106 -6.77 -17.14 8.52
N HIS A 107 -7.58 -16.08 8.54
CA HIS A 107 -7.30 -14.80 7.87
C HIS A 107 -7.42 -13.61 8.84
N SER A 108 -7.27 -13.84 10.14
CA SER A 108 -7.35 -12.77 11.15
C SER A 108 -6.30 -11.68 10.88
N THR A 109 -5.09 -12.07 10.47
CA THR A 109 -3.99 -11.14 10.16
C THR A 109 -4.36 -10.21 9.01
N GLU A 110 -4.93 -10.76 7.93
CA GLU A 110 -5.38 -10.01 6.77
C GLU A 110 -6.56 -9.08 7.13
N ARG A 111 -7.49 -9.53 8.00
CA ARG A 111 -8.55 -8.66 8.53
C ARG A 111 -8.01 -7.52 9.39
N ALA A 112 -7.03 -7.80 10.26
CA ALA A 112 -6.39 -6.77 11.07
C ALA A 112 -5.67 -5.72 10.21
N ILE A 113 -5.02 -6.13 9.12
CA ILE A 113 -4.45 -5.21 8.11
C ILE A 113 -5.54 -4.36 7.47
N ALA A 114 -6.65 -4.97 7.05
CA ALA A 114 -7.78 -4.24 6.46
C ALA A 114 -8.41 -3.24 7.45
N TRP A 115 -8.54 -3.64 8.71
CA TRP A 115 -9.07 -2.79 9.78
C TRP A 115 -8.17 -1.58 10.07
N ALA A 116 -6.86 -1.80 10.18
CA ALA A 116 -5.88 -0.74 10.37
C ALA A 116 -5.84 0.23 9.17
N ARG A 117 -5.91 -0.29 7.95
CA ARG A 117 -6.03 0.51 6.71
C ARG A 117 -7.28 1.39 6.69
N ALA A 118 -8.37 0.94 7.31
CA ALA A 118 -9.59 1.70 7.47
C ALA A 118 -9.54 2.69 8.66
N GLY A 119 -8.37 2.84 9.30
CA GLY A 119 -8.11 3.79 10.38
C GLY A 119 -8.34 3.27 11.80
N GLY A 120 -8.65 1.99 11.97
CA GLY A 120 -8.93 1.40 13.28
C GLY A 120 -7.68 0.95 14.05
N LEU A 121 -7.78 0.96 15.38
CA LEU A 121 -6.76 0.41 16.28
C LEU A 121 -6.87 -1.11 16.35
N VAL A 122 -5.73 -1.80 16.47
CA VAL A 122 -5.64 -3.26 16.47
C VAL A 122 -5.07 -3.75 17.80
N THR A 123 -5.80 -4.62 18.49
CA THR A 123 -5.27 -5.38 19.64
C THR A 123 -5.32 -6.88 19.35
N TYR A 124 -4.29 -7.61 19.77
CA TYR A 124 -4.23 -9.06 19.69
C TYR A 124 -3.96 -9.66 21.07
N CYS A 125 -4.70 -10.70 21.42
CA CYS A 125 -4.32 -11.67 22.45
C CYS A 125 -3.97 -13.02 21.83
N CYS A 126 -3.65 -13.99 22.67
CA CYS A 126 -3.47 -15.37 22.22
C CYS A 126 -3.87 -16.36 23.32
N HIS A 127 -4.98 -17.05 23.13
CA HIS A 127 -5.26 -18.29 23.85
C HIS A 127 -4.36 -19.41 23.32
N MET A 128 -3.09 -19.42 23.76
CA MET A 128 -2.02 -20.24 23.22
C MET A 128 -2.23 -21.73 23.53
N PHE A 129 -2.63 -22.49 22.52
CA PHE A 129 -2.79 -23.94 22.61
C PHE A 129 -1.45 -24.66 22.69
N MET A 130 -1.35 -25.58 23.64
CA MET A 130 -0.21 -26.49 23.80
C MET A 130 -0.64 -27.93 23.52
N ASP A 131 0.16 -28.63 22.72
CA ASP A 131 0.09 -30.06 22.43
C ASP A 131 0.59 -30.87 23.64
N ILE A 132 1.77 -30.52 24.18
CA ILE A 132 2.33 -31.15 25.36
C ILE A 132 1.43 -30.86 26.57
N GLY A 133 1.20 -31.91 27.38
CA GLY A 133 0.41 -31.82 28.60
C GLY A 133 -1.10 -31.92 28.37
N SER A 134 -1.59 -31.99 27.14
CA SER A 134 -3.01 -32.22 26.86
C SER A 134 -3.53 -33.48 27.57
N THR A 135 -4.68 -33.36 28.24
CA THR A 135 -5.30 -34.48 28.96
C THR A 135 -6.33 -35.24 28.11
N ASN A 136 -6.60 -34.81 26.88
CA ASN A 136 -7.62 -35.42 26.01
C ASN A 136 -7.13 -35.69 24.58
N GLY A 137 -5.83 -35.50 24.31
CA GLY A 137 -5.23 -35.76 23.00
C GLY A 137 -5.44 -34.67 21.95
N THR A 138 -6.06 -33.54 22.32
CA THR A 138 -6.16 -32.34 21.47
C THR A 138 -5.42 -31.17 22.11
N PRO A 139 -4.88 -30.21 21.35
CA PRO A 139 -4.20 -29.05 21.95
C PRO A 139 -5.11 -28.33 22.96
N GLN A 140 -4.57 -27.90 24.10
CA GLN A 140 -5.33 -27.22 25.16
C GLN A 140 -4.57 -25.98 25.68
N PHE A 141 -5.30 -24.93 26.07
CA PHE A 141 -4.74 -23.76 26.76
C PHE A 141 -5.26 -23.61 28.21
N TYR A 142 -6.46 -24.13 28.50
CA TYR A 142 -7.01 -24.18 29.85
C TYR A 142 -6.31 -25.24 30.70
N THR A 143 -6.17 -24.99 31.99
CA THR A 143 -5.78 -26.02 32.97
C THR A 143 -6.99 -26.93 33.28
N PRO A 144 -6.77 -28.21 33.62
CA PRO A 144 -7.85 -29.11 34.01
C PRO A 144 -8.68 -28.55 35.17
N GLY A 145 -10.02 -28.65 35.07
CA GLY A 145 -10.97 -28.11 36.05
C GLY A 145 -11.42 -26.68 35.76
N SER A 146 -10.77 -25.98 34.84
CA SER A 146 -11.17 -24.62 34.45
C SER A 146 -12.55 -24.61 33.81
N ASN A 147 -13.39 -23.64 34.20
CA ASN A 147 -14.77 -23.50 33.72
C ASN A 147 -15.61 -24.78 33.84
N GLY A 148 -15.31 -25.61 34.85
CA GLY A 148 -15.99 -26.89 35.08
C GLY A 148 -15.62 -28.00 34.08
N ASN A 149 -14.66 -27.77 33.17
CA ASN A 149 -14.19 -28.78 32.23
C ASN A 149 -13.15 -29.68 32.91
N PRO A 150 -13.37 -31.00 33.01
CA PRO A 150 -12.39 -31.92 33.63
C PRO A 150 -11.11 -32.08 32.81
N THR A 151 -11.10 -31.66 31.54
CA THR A 151 -9.96 -31.73 30.63
C THR A 151 -9.25 -30.38 30.47
N GLY A 152 -7.98 -30.41 30.10
CA GLY A 152 -7.15 -29.21 29.86
C GLY A 152 -5.71 -29.60 29.53
N THR A 153 -4.75 -28.72 29.83
CA THR A 153 -3.33 -28.97 29.70
C THR A 153 -2.59 -28.95 31.05
N ASN A 154 -1.69 -29.92 31.22
CA ASN A 154 -0.68 -29.98 32.27
C ASN A 154 0.67 -29.40 31.83
N PHE A 155 0.71 -28.63 30.75
CA PHE A 155 1.91 -27.96 30.26
C PHE A 155 2.64 -27.22 31.40
N ASP A 156 3.94 -27.50 31.57
CA ASP A 156 4.72 -26.98 32.68
C ASP A 156 5.55 -25.77 32.24
N ILE A 157 5.08 -24.56 32.58
CA ILE A 157 5.80 -23.32 32.27
C ILE A 157 7.20 -23.28 32.89
N ARG A 158 7.49 -24.03 33.96
CA ARG A 158 8.83 -24.10 34.53
C ARG A 158 9.80 -24.83 33.60
N GLN A 159 9.31 -25.79 32.83
CA GLN A 159 10.10 -26.46 31.79
C GLN A 159 10.17 -25.60 30.53
N ALA A 160 9.12 -24.86 30.19
CA ALA A 160 9.08 -23.97 29.03
C ALA A 160 10.19 -22.90 29.02
N VAL A 161 10.70 -22.53 30.20
CA VAL A 161 11.78 -21.54 30.37
C VAL A 161 13.18 -22.16 30.50
N VAL A 162 13.30 -23.48 30.38
CA VAL A 162 14.58 -24.21 30.43
C VAL A 162 14.93 -24.67 29.02
N ALA A 163 16.03 -24.15 28.47
CA ALA A 163 16.45 -24.46 27.11
C ALA A 163 16.61 -25.98 26.89
N GLY A 164 16.06 -26.48 25.77
CA GLY A 164 16.20 -27.87 25.35
C GLY A 164 15.21 -28.87 25.96
N THR A 165 14.30 -28.43 26.84
CA THR A 165 13.18 -29.27 27.26
C THR A 165 12.15 -29.40 26.12
N PRO A 166 11.30 -30.44 26.12
CA PRO A 166 10.19 -30.56 25.19
C PRO A 166 9.24 -29.36 25.24
N GLU A 167 8.89 -28.90 26.45
CA GLU A 167 8.04 -27.73 26.67
C GLU A 167 8.66 -26.45 26.11
N ASN A 168 9.97 -26.24 26.30
CA ASN A 168 10.66 -25.09 25.73
C ASN A 168 10.65 -25.15 24.20
N THR A 169 10.92 -26.33 23.63
CA THR A 169 10.91 -26.52 22.17
C THR A 169 9.54 -26.19 21.58
N GLU A 170 8.46 -26.70 22.19
CA GLU A 170 7.10 -26.39 21.73
C GLU A 170 6.76 -24.92 21.94
N TYR A 171 7.07 -24.35 23.11
CA TYR A 171 6.81 -22.93 23.41
C TYR A 171 7.45 -22.02 22.37
N LEU A 172 8.74 -22.21 22.07
CA LEU A 172 9.45 -21.44 21.05
C LEU A 172 8.82 -21.63 19.66
N ALA A 173 8.38 -22.84 19.31
CA ALA A 173 7.69 -23.09 18.05
C ALA A 173 6.33 -22.36 17.96
N LYS A 174 5.53 -22.33 19.04
CA LYS A 174 4.27 -21.56 19.08
C LYS A 174 4.52 -20.06 18.98
N LEU A 175 5.57 -19.56 19.64
CA LEU A 175 6.01 -18.17 19.51
C LEU A 175 6.40 -17.84 18.05
N ASP A 176 7.12 -18.72 17.36
CA ASP A 176 7.55 -18.49 15.97
C ASP A 176 6.36 -18.40 15.01
N LEU A 177 5.31 -19.20 15.24
CA LEU A 177 4.06 -19.13 14.48
C LEU A 177 3.36 -17.77 14.66
N ILE A 178 3.29 -17.27 15.89
CA ILE A 178 2.71 -15.95 16.19
C ILE A 178 3.59 -14.84 15.57
N ALA A 179 4.91 -14.95 15.72
CA ALA A 179 5.85 -13.96 15.20
C ALA A 179 5.81 -13.86 13.67
N ALA A 180 5.51 -14.95 12.96
CA ALA A 180 5.32 -14.93 11.51
C ALA A 180 4.14 -14.03 11.11
N GLU A 181 3.02 -14.09 11.84
CA GLU A 181 1.83 -13.27 11.57
C GLU A 181 2.02 -11.82 12.01
N LEU A 182 2.60 -11.59 13.19
CA LEU A 182 2.97 -10.25 13.64
C LEU A 182 3.95 -9.56 12.69
N ARG A 183 4.81 -10.32 11.99
CA ARG A 183 5.69 -9.80 10.94
C ARG A 183 4.91 -9.31 9.72
N LYS A 184 3.87 -10.02 9.28
CA LYS A 184 3.00 -9.54 8.20
C LYS A 184 2.35 -8.20 8.57
N LEU A 185 1.89 -8.07 9.82
CA LEU A 185 1.34 -6.80 10.35
C LEU A 185 2.40 -5.69 10.37
N ARG A 186 3.62 -6.00 10.83
CA ARG A 186 4.76 -5.07 10.80
C ARG A 186 5.06 -4.60 9.37
N ASP A 187 5.12 -5.54 8.44
CA ASP A 187 5.45 -5.29 7.04
C ASP A 187 4.33 -4.51 6.32
N ALA A 188 3.10 -4.59 6.83
CA ALA A 188 1.98 -3.74 6.44
C ALA A 188 1.90 -2.40 7.20
N GLY A 189 2.87 -2.13 8.10
CA GLY A 189 2.95 -0.92 8.92
C GLY A 189 1.86 -0.75 9.97
N VAL A 190 1.26 -1.87 10.41
CA VAL A 190 0.22 -1.92 11.42
C VAL A 190 0.84 -2.00 12.82
N VAL A 191 0.55 -1.01 13.67
CA VAL A 191 0.83 -1.07 15.10
C VAL A 191 -0.15 -2.04 15.76
N VAL A 192 0.35 -2.87 16.69
CA VAL A 192 -0.44 -3.89 17.38
C VAL A 192 -0.28 -3.72 18.88
N ILE A 193 -1.40 -3.53 19.58
CA ILE A 193 -1.46 -3.74 21.03
C ILE A 193 -1.38 -5.25 21.28
N TRP A 194 -0.18 -5.72 21.64
CA TRP A 194 0.10 -7.12 21.88
C TRP A 194 -0.10 -7.44 23.36
N ARG A 195 -1.16 -8.21 23.66
CA ARG A 195 -1.57 -8.60 25.01
C ARG A 195 -1.41 -10.11 25.22
N PRO A 196 -0.18 -10.64 25.31
CA PRO A 196 0.07 -12.05 25.54
C PRO A 196 -0.13 -12.42 27.01
N PHE A 197 -0.30 -13.72 27.27
CA PHE A 197 -0.40 -14.28 28.62
C PHE A 197 -1.36 -13.48 29.52
N HIS A 198 -2.51 -13.14 28.97
CA HIS A 198 -3.53 -12.37 29.65
C HIS A 198 -4.13 -13.13 30.84
N GLU A 199 -4.77 -12.38 31.75
CA GLU A 199 -5.28 -12.86 33.02
C GLU A 199 -4.19 -13.57 33.85
N ALA A 200 -3.00 -12.96 33.88
CA ALA A 200 -1.88 -13.43 34.68
C ALA A 200 -2.27 -13.51 36.16
N GLY A 201 -1.83 -14.55 36.87
CA GLY A 201 -2.21 -14.79 38.26
C GLY A 201 -3.53 -15.53 38.46
N GLY A 202 -4.33 -15.75 37.41
CA GLY A 202 -5.47 -16.68 37.42
C GLY A 202 -5.03 -18.14 37.50
N THR A 203 -5.96 -19.04 37.81
CA THR A 203 -5.68 -20.49 37.91
C THR A 203 -5.98 -21.27 36.64
N TRP A 204 -6.62 -20.63 35.67
CA TRP A 204 -7.26 -21.31 34.54
C TRP A 204 -6.40 -21.40 33.28
N PHE A 205 -5.35 -20.59 33.13
CA PHE A 205 -4.42 -20.71 32.01
C PHE A 205 -3.06 -21.28 32.42
N TRP A 206 -2.45 -22.07 31.53
CA TRP A 206 -1.20 -22.78 31.84
C TRP A 206 -0.05 -21.84 32.22
N TRP A 207 -0.03 -20.63 31.66
CA TRP A 207 1.04 -19.65 31.91
C TRP A 207 1.06 -19.10 33.34
N SER A 208 0.01 -19.33 34.13
CA SER A 208 -0.06 -18.88 35.53
C SER A 208 0.10 -20.03 36.55
N ARG A 209 0.20 -21.29 36.10
CA ARG A 209 0.07 -22.49 36.96
C ARG A 209 1.16 -22.67 38.02
N TYR A 210 2.32 -22.02 37.88
CA TYR A 210 3.47 -22.21 38.78
C TYR A 210 4.01 -20.90 39.36
N GLY A 211 3.14 -19.90 39.47
CA GLY A 211 3.45 -18.62 40.10
C GLY A 211 4.21 -17.64 39.21
N ALA A 212 4.49 -16.47 39.76
CA ALA A 212 4.97 -15.32 38.99
C ALA A 212 6.38 -15.48 38.40
N ALA A 213 7.26 -16.25 39.04
CA ALA A 213 8.65 -16.37 38.59
C ALA A 213 8.78 -17.03 37.19
N PRO A 214 8.23 -18.24 36.93
CA PRO A 214 8.27 -18.83 35.60
C PRO A 214 7.46 -18.03 34.57
N PHE A 215 6.37 -17.37 34.97
CA PHE A 215 5.62 -16.45 34.10
C PHE A 215 6.51 -15.31 33.57
N LYS A 216 7.23 -14.61 34.46
CA LYS A 216 8.11 -13.49 34.06
C LYS A 216 9.26 -13.97 33.17
N ALA A 217 9.82 -15.14 33.47
CA ALA A 217 10.86 -15.73 32.63
C ALA A 217 10.33 -16.08 31.22
N ALA A 218 9.13 -16.63 31.11
CA ALA A 218 8.51 -16.90 29.81
C ALA A 218 8.20 -15.60 29.04
N TRP A 219 7.70 -14.57 29.73
CA TRP A 219 7.51 -13.24 29.14
C TRP A 219 8.81 -12.68 28.57
N GLN A 220 9.91 -12.75 29.33
CA GLN A 220 11.22 -12.29 28.88
C GLN A 220 11.70 -13.03 27.63
N ILE A 221 11.57 -14.37 27.60
CA ILE A 221 11.91 -15.18 26.41
C ILE A 221 11.11 -14.73 25.18
N MET A 222 9.80 -14.52 25.33
CA MET A 222 8.94 -14.04 24.24
C MET A 222 9.34 -12.63 23.80
N PHE A 223 9.58 -11.72 24.73
CA PHE A 223 10.02 -10.35 24.46
C PHE A 223 11.30 -10.32 23.64
N GLU A 224 12.34 -11.02 24.11
CA GLU A 224 13.64 -11.11 23.42
C GLU A 224 13.51 -11.78 22.06
N ARG A 225 12.75 -12.87 21.97
CA ARG A 225 12.53 -13.58 20.70
C ARG A 225 11.81 -12.71 19.67
N PHE A 226 10.73 -12.04 20.07
CA PHE A 226 9.95 -11.19 19.16
C PHE A 226 10.75 -9.97 18.70
N THR A 227 11.41 -9.29 19.64
CA THR A 227 12.11 -8.04 19.32
C THR A 227 13.48 -8.27 18.68
N GLN A 228 14.28 -9.22 19.17
CA GLN A 228 15.67 -9.40 18.73
C GLN A 228 15.82 -10.45 17.63
N ILE A 229 15.10 -11.58 17.73
CA ILE A 229 15.21 -12.67 16.75
C ILE A 229 14.30 -12.41 15.54
N HIS A 230 13.04 -12.04 15.78
CA HIS A 230 12.10 -11.79 14.69
C HIS A 230 12.06 -10.34 14.20
N GLY A 231 12.71 -9.41 14.92
CA GLY A 231 12.78 -7.99 14.53
C GLY A 231 11.41 -7.31 14.51
N LEU A 232 10.50 -7.70 15.41
CA LEU A 232 9.18 -7.10 15.51
C LEU A 232 9.28 -5.74 16.19
N THR A 233 9.04 -4.69 15.40
CA THR A 233 9.16 -3.29 15.82
C THR A 233 7.80 -2.59 15.95
N ASN A 234 6.70 -3.28 15.67
CA ASN A 234 5.36 -2.71 15.59
C ASN A 234 4.47 -3.01 16.82
N LEU A 235 5.04 -3.52 17.92
CA LEU A 235 4.26 -4.00 19.07
C LEU A 235 4.26 -2.99 20.23
N ILE A 236 3.07 -2.76 20.79
CA ILE A 236 2.85 -2.19 22.13
C ILE A 236 2.62 -3.35 23.10
N TRP A 237 3.53 -3.55 24.06
CA TRP A 237 3.45 -4.67 25.01
C TRP A 237 2.46 -4.38 26.15
N CYS A 238 1.35 -5.10 26.19
CA CYS A 238 0.26 -4.90 27.14
C CYS A 238 0.20 -6.01 28.19
N PHE A 239 0.50 -5.68 29.45
CA PHE A 239 0.41 -6.63 30.58
C PHE A 239 -0.99 -6.63 31.21
N ASN A 240 -1.56 -7.82 31.40
CA ASN A 240 -2.91 -8.00 31.93
C ASN A 240 -2.93 -8.97 33.13
N PRO A 241 -3.05 -8.46 34.37
CA PRO A 241 -3.27 -9.25 35.57
C PRO A 241 -4.77 -9.49 35.83
N THR A 242 -5.08 -10.50 36.66
CA THR A 242 -6.45 -10.74 37.16
C THR A 242 -6.95 -9.69 38.16
N ASP A 243 -6.06 -8.92 38.80
CA ASP A 243 -6.45 -7.83 39.70
C ASP A 243 -5.47 -6.64 39.66
N ALA A 244 -5.99 -5.45 39.98
CA ALA A 244 -5.28 -4.17 39.94
C ALA A 244 -4.31 -3.93 41.11
N SER A 245 -4.17 -4.88 42.03
CA SER A 245 -3.47 -4.74 43.31
C SER A 245 -2.34 -5.76 43.46
N THR A 246 -2.61 -6.90 44.10
CA THR A 246 -1.63 -7.91 44.49
C THR A 246 -1.03 -8.59 43.28
N VAL A 247 -1.86 -9.01 42.32
CA VAL A 247 -1.38 -9.67 41.12
C VAL A 247 -0.65 -8.69 40.21
N MET A 248 -1.18 -7.47 40.01
CA MET A 248 -0.47 -6.40 39.31
C MET A 248 0.96 -6.22 39.84
N ALA A 249 1.13 -6.07 41.16
CA ALA A 249 2.44 -5.90 41.76
C ALA A 249 3.34 -7.16 41.67
N GLY A 250 2.78 -8.33 41.96
CA GLY A 250 3.52 -9.59 42.04
C GLY A 250 3.95 -10.17 40.69
N TRP A 251 3.18 -9.92 39.63
CA TRP A 251 3.32 -10.58 38.33
C TRP A 251 3.86 -9.68 37.22
N TYR A 252 3.95 -8.37 37.44
CA TYR A 252 4.47 -7.43 36.45
C TYR A 252 5.87 -7.82 35.91
N PRO A 253 6.02 -7.99 34.58
CA PRO A 253 7.28 -8.39 33.95
C PRO A 253 8.43 -7.38 34.12
N GLY A 254 8.13 -6.08 34.16
CA GLY A 254 9.12 -5.02 34.33
C GLY A 254 8.93 -3.86 33.35
N ASP A 255 9.40 -2.67 33.73
CA ASP A 255 9.19 -1.45 32.95
C ASP A 255 9.87 -1.47 31.57
N ALA A 256 10.90 -2.30 31.42
CA ALA A 256 11.66 -2.48 30.17
C ALA A 256 11.01 -3.46 29.18
N MET A 257 9.87 -4.08 29.52
CA MET A 257 9.19 -5.06 28.67
C MET A 257 7.67 -4.86 28.61
N VAL A 258 7.17 -3.74 29.14
CA VAL A 258 5.74 -3.42 29.20
C VAL A 258 5.55 -1.94 28.84
N ASP A 259 4.72 -1.67 27.84
CA ASP A 259 4.30 -0.32 27.43
C ASP A 259 2.96 0.07 28.07
N MET A 260 2.05 -0.90 28.19
CA MET A 260 0.66 -0.72 28.57
C MET A 260 0.26 -1.73 29.65
N ILE A 261 -0.65 -1.35 30.52
CA ILE A 261 -1.27 -2.24 31.50
C ILE A 261 -2.77 -2.25 31.30
N SER A 262 -3.40 -3.40 31.51
CA SER A 262 -4.83 -3.54 31.28
C SER A 262 -5.54 -4.34 32.35
N LEU A 263 -6.87 -4.35 32.32
CA LEU A 263 -7.71 -5.21 33.15
C LEU A 263 -8.82 -5.84 32.31
N ASP A 264 -9.15 -7.08 32.64
CA ASP A 264 -10.29 -7.81 32.07
C ASP A 264 -11.40 -7.87 33.13
N VAL A 265 -12.62 -7.44 32.79
CA VAL A 265 -13.71 -7.28 33.77
C VAL A 265 -15.03 -7.88 33.30
N TYR A 266 -15.56 -8.82 34.07
CA TYR A 266 -16.82 -9.50 33.76
C TYR A 266 -17.83 -9.32 34.90
N PRO A 267 -18.44 -8.14 35.04
CA PRO A 267 -19.46 -7.91 36.06
C PRO A 267 -20.74 -8.74 35.80
N PRO A 268 -21.66 -8.81 36.79
CA PRO A 268 -22.98 -9.39 36.60
C PRO A 268 -23.70 -8.80 35.37
N PRO A 269 -24.43 -9.60 34.58
CA PRO A 269 -25.15 -9.10 33.41
C PRO A 269 -26.07 -7.92 33.72
N GLY A 270 -26.01 -6.89 32.87
CA GLY A 270 -26.86 -5.70 32.95
C GLY A 270 -26.39 -4.66 33.97
N THR A 271 -25.23 -4.88 34.61
CA THR A 271 -24.59 -3.90 35.48
C THR A 271 -23.47 -3.19 34.74
N HIS A 272 -23.33 -1.87 34.90
CA HIS A 272 -22.35 -1.05 34.16
C HIS A 272 -21.30 -0.38 35.09
N PRO A 273 -20.62 -1.12 35.98
CA PRO A 273 -19.64 -0.54 36.89
C PRO A 273 -18.45 0.07 36.13
N THR A 274 -17.91 1.15 36.69
CA THR A 274 -16.89 1.96 36.03
C THR A 274 -15.47 1.42 36.16
N TYR A 275 -15.23 0.61 37.20
CA TYR A 275 -13.91 0.18 37.66
C TYR A 275 -12.90 1.34 37.85
N SER A 276 -13.40 2.53 38.18
CA SER A 276 -12.56 3.73 38.33
C SER A 276 -11.55 3.62 39.46
N SER A 277 -11.81 2.82 40.49
CA SER A 277 -10.84 2.50 41.56
C SER A 277 -9.65 1.72 41.03
N ASP A 278 -9.92 0.68 40.25
CA ASP A 278 -8.90 -0.20 39.65
C ASP A 278 -8.05 0.57 38.65
N TYR A 279 -8.70 1.38 37.80
CA TYR A 279 -8.01 2.31 36.91
C TYR A 279 -7.00 3.19 37.67
N LYS A 280 -7.44 3.82 38.77
CA LYS A 280 -6.58 4.71 39.57
C LYS A 280 -5.42 3.92 40.21
N ALA A 281 -5.69 2.75 40.76
CA ALA A 281 -4.66 1.89 41.33
C ALA A 281 -3.59 1.49 40.30
N MET A 282 -4.01 1.07 39.11
CA MET A 282 -3.11 0.72 38.00
C MET A 282 -2.31 1.92 37.52
N ARG A 283 -2.95 3.08 37.32
CA ARG A 283 -2.27 4.32 36.95
C ARG A 283 -1.20 4.67 38.01
N ASP A 284 -1.55 4.61 39.28
CA ASP A 284 -0.68 5.03 40.38
C ASP A 284 0.47 4.04 40.62
N PHE A 285 0.28 2.75 40.31
CA PHE A 285 1.33 1.72 40.37
C PHE A 285 2.58 2.09 39.56
N ARG A 286 2.43 2.84 38.47
CA ARG A 286 3.55 3.39 37.68
C ARG A 286 3.56 4.90 37.58
N VAL A 287 2.91 5.57 38.52
CA VAL A 287 2.86 7.04 38.61
C VAL A 287 2.41 7.68 37.28
N GLY A 288 1.53 6.99 36.53
CA GLY A 288 1.01 7.44 35.25
C GLY A 288 1.96 7.37 34.05
N ARG A 289 3.09 6.65 34.17
CA ARG A 289 4.07 6.44 33.08
C ARG A 289 3.66 5.37 32.06
N LYS A 290 2.65 4.56 32.38
CA LYS A 290 2.07 3.53 31.48
C LYS A 290 0.64 3.89 31.12
N VAL A 291 0.22 3.52 29.92
CA VAL A 291 -1.18 3.61 29.48
C VAL A 291 -2.00 2.52 30.19
N VAL A 292 -3.23 2.84 30.58
CA VAL A 292 -4.14 1.94 31.32
C VAL A 292 -5.42 1.74 30.53
N VAL A 293 -5.78 0.49 30.22
CA VAL A 293 -6.92 0.14 29.34
C VAL A 293 -7.79 -0.99 29.92
N MET A 294 -9.04 -1.06 29.50
CA MET A 294 -9.95 -2.16 29.83
C MET A 294 -9.93 -3.13 28.65
N SER A 295 -9.05 -4.12 28.70
CA SER A 295 -8.72 -4.95 27.53
C SER A 295 -9.77 -5.99 27.18
N GLU A 296 -10.57 -6.39 28.16
CA GLU A 296 -11.80 -7.14 27.95
C GLU A 296 -12.89 -6.65 28.90
N ASN A 297 -14.13 -6.66 28.43
CA ASN A 297 -15.28 -6.50 29.30
C ASN A 297 -16.47 -7.36 28.86
N GLY A 298 -17.27 -7.76 29.84
CA GLY A 298 -18.65 -8.20 29.62
C GLY A 298 -19.55 -6.98 29.38
N SER A 299 -20.14 -6.46 30.46
CA SER A 299 -20.88 -5.19 30.36
C SER A 299 -19.93 -4.00 30.24
N ILE A 300 -20.21 -3.12 29.27
CA ILE A 300 -19.44 -1.89 29.03
C ILE A 300 -19.66 -0.94 30.22
N PRO A 301 -18.62 -0.22 30.71
CA PRO A 301 -18.77 0.72 31.83
C PRO A 301 -19.71 1.87 31.47
N ASP A 302 -20.44 2.38 32.45
CA ASP A 302 -21.17 3.65 32.29
C ASP A 302 -20.16 4.79 32.06
N ILE A 303 -20.26 5.44 30.89
CA ILE A 303 -19.24 6.39 30.41
C ILE A 303 -19.21 7.65 31.27
N ASP A 304 -20.37 8.20 31.62
CA ASP A 304 -20.46 9.44 32.40
C ASP A 304 -20.03 9.20 33.85
N ALA A 305 -20.53 8.12 34.46
CA ALA A 305 -20.14 7.74 35.81
C ALA A 305 -18.62 7.47 35.91
N MET A 306 -18.05 6.77 34.92
CA MET A 306 -16.61 6.49 34.87
C MET A 306 -15.79 7.77 34.94
N PHE A 307 -16.10 8.76 34.11
CA PHE A 307 -15.34 10.01 34.14
C PHE A 307 -15.63 10.85 35.39
N ALA A 308 -16.87 10.85 35.90
CA ALA A 308 -17.23 11.54 37.15
C ALA A 308 -16.44 10.99 38.36
N GLU A 309 -16.16 9.69 38.38
CA GLU A 309 -15.39 9.00 39.41
C GLU A 309 -13.86 9.07 39.20
N GLY A 310 -13.42 9.78 38.16
CA GLY A 310 -12.01 9.94 37.79
C GLY A 310 -11.39 8.69 37.14
N GLY A 311 -12.21 7.78 36.63
CA GLY A 311 -11.81 6.74 35.69
C GLY A 311 -11.48 7.35 34.33
N SER A 312 -10.55 6.72 33.62
CA SER A 312 -10.11 7.19 32.29
C SER A 312 -9.40 6.07 31.53
N TRP A 313 -10.07 4.93 31.40
CA TRP A 313 -9.60 3.82 30.58
C TRP A 313 -9.34 4.30 29.15
N GLY A 314 -8.22 3.88 28.54
CA GLY A 314 -7.88 4.28 27.17
C GLY A 314 -8.85 3.72 26.13
N TYR A 315 -9.27 2.47 26.31
CA TYR A 315 -10.33 1.83 25.56
C TYR A 315 -11.09 0.82 26.43
N PHE A 316 -12.28 0.43 25.99
CA PHE A 316 -12.96 -0.80 26.40
C PHE A 316 -13.02 -1.76 25.20
N CYS A 317 -13.07 -3.08 25.42
CA CYS A 317 -13.17 -4.06 24.33
C CYS A 317 -14.10 -5.19 24.75
N THR A 318 -15.34 -5.14 24.27
CA THR A 318 -16.35 -6.12 24.67
C THR A 318 -16.01 -7.48 24.06
N TRP A 319 -16.13 -8.55 24.85
CA TRP A 319 -15.88 -9.91 24.36
C TRP A 319 -16.88 -10.30 23.26
N ASN A 320 -16.47 -11.19 22.36
CA ASN A 320 -17.28 -11.62 21.24
C ASN A 320 -18.51 -12.45 21.67
N GLY A 321 -19.48 -12.59 20.75
CA GLY A 321 -20.71 -13.33 20.99
C GLY A 321 -21.78 -12.52 21.73
N PHE A 322 -21.54 -11.23 21.99
CA PHE A 322 -22.49 -10.38 22.73
C PHE A 322 -23.79 -10.15 21.93
N GLU A 323 -23.73 -10.24 20.61
CA GLU A 323 -24.86 -10.10 19.69
C GLU A 323 -25.93 -11.18 19.91
N ASN A 324 -25.55 -12.30 20.52
CA ASN A 324 -26.45 -13.40 20.89
C ASN A 324 -27.00 -13.27 22.33
N ASP A 325 -26.45 -12.39 23.16
CA ASP A 325 -26.86 -12.19 24.55
C ASP A 325 -26.76 -10.71 24.97
N LEU A 326 -27.85 -9.98 24.72
CA LEU A 326 -28.01 -8.57 25.08
C LEU A 326 -28.30 -8.34 26.57
N SER A 327 -28.30 -9.38 27.42
CA SER A 327 -28.52 -9.21 28.87
C SER A 327 -27.42 -8.38 29.53
N ARG A 328 -26.22 -8.36 28.94
CA ARG A 328 -25.05 -7.62 29.42
C ARG A 328 -25.02 -6.18 28.92
N ASN A 329 -25.31 -5.99 27.63
CA ASN A 329 -25.33 -4.70 26.95
C ASN A 329 -26.60 -4.63 26.10
N SER A 330 -27.65 -3.99 26.63
CA SER A 330 -28.90 -3.83 25.87
C SER A 330 -28.65 -3.01 24.60
N LEU A 331 -29.48 -3.19 23.57
CA LEU A 331 -29.36 -2.43 22.33
C LEU A 331 -29.41 -0.91 22.55
N ALA A 332 -30.32 -0.45 23.42
CA ALA A 332 -30.45 0.95 23.77
C ALA A 332 -29.19 1.49 24.47
N PHE A 333 -28.54 0.66 25.31
CA PHE A 333 -27.30 1.02 25.96
C PHE A 333 -26.12 1.06 24.97
N LEU A 334 -26.03 0.09 24.06
CA LEU A 334 -25.01 0.10 22.99
C LEU A 334 -25.12 1.35 22.12
N ASP A 335 -26.33 1.71 21.70
CA ASP A 335 -26.58 2.94 20.94
C ASP A 335 -26.16 4.19 21.72
N THR A 336 -26.51 4.25 23.02
CA THR A 336 -26.10 5.33 23.91
C THR A 336 -24.57 5.44 24.02
N VAL A 337 -23.88 4.32 24.19
CA VAL A 337 -22.42 4.27 24.32
C VAL A 337 -21.73 4.71 23.03
N PHE A 338 -22.06 4.09 21.89
CA PHE A 338 -21.34 4.36 20.65
C PHE A 338 -21.66 5.74 20.04
N ASN A 339 -22.81 6.33 20.38
CA ASN A 339 -23.12 7.73 20.04
C ASN A 339 -22.75 8.73 21.15
N HIS A 340 -22.07 8.29 22.21
CA HIS A 340 -21.65 9.17 23.30
C HIS A 340 -20.51 10.10 22.85
N ALA A 341 -20.61 11.40 23.14
CA ALA A 341 -19.62 12.41 22.72
C ALA A 341 -18.18 12.23 23.27
N ARG A 342 -17.99 11.24 24.15
CA ARG A 342 -16.69 10.90 24.77
C ARG A 342 -16.17 9.52 24.36
N VAL A 343 -16.93 8.77 23.55
CA VAL A 343 -16.52 7.48 23.01
C VAL A 343 -16.07 7.70 21.58
N LEU A 344 -14.79 7.45 21.29
CA LEU A 344 -14.24 7.62 19.96
C LEU A 344 -14.53 6.37 19.11
N THR A 345 -15.16 6.60 17.95
CA THR A 345 -15.41 5.60 16.91
C THR A 345 -14.34 5.70 15.80
N ARG A 346 -14.27 4.72 14.90
CA ARG A 346 -13.18 4.60 13.91
C ARG A 346 -13.00 5.84 13.03
N ASP A 347 -14.10 6.48 12.66
CA ASP A 347 -14.14 7.70 11.85
C ASP A 347 -13.66 8.96 12.59
N GLU A 348 -13.61 8.92 13.92
CA GLU A 348 -13.19 10.02 14.80
C GLU A 348 -11.73 9.86 15.26
N LEU A 349 -11.11 8.74 14.91
CA LEU A 349 -9.71 8.43 15.20
C LEU A 349 -8.77 9.17 14.23
N PRO A 350 -7.70 9.82 14.71
CA PRO A 350 -6.68 10.42 13.85
C PRO A 350 -5.73 9.35 13.27
N SER A 351 -6.24 8.57 12.32
CA SER A 351 -5.63 7.37 11.75
C SER A 351 -4.23 7.57 11.15
N GLN A 352 -3.86 8.80 10.79
CA GLN A 352 -2.54 9.15 10.24
C GLN A 352 -1.33 8.87 11.17
N TYR A 353 -1.56 8.44 12.42
CA TYR A 353 -0.52 8.29 13.43
C TYR A 353 -0.12 6.84 13.75
N TRP A 354 -0.91 5.81 13.42
CA TRP A 354 -0.64 4.40 13.80
C TRP A 354 -0.90 3.38 12.69
N PHE A 355 -1.42 3.84 11.56
CA PHE A 355 -1.30 3.16 10.30
C PHE A 355 -0.23 3.89 9.48
N TYR A 356 0.95 3.29 9.33
CA TYR A 356 1.90 3.76 8.34
C TYR A 356 1.73 2.88 7.12
N SER A 357 1.41 3.48 5.97
CA SER A 357 1.86 2.82 4.76
C SER A 357 3.39 2.89 4.80
N PRO A 358 4.12 1.75 4.81
CA PRO A 358 5.55 1.77 4.53
C PRO A 358 5.83 2.24 3.10
N ASP A 359 4.79 2.33 2.27
CA ASP A 359 4.85 2.73 0.88
C ASP A 359 4.65 4.23 0.75
N VAL A 360 5.21 4.75 -0.34
CA VAL A 360 4.85 6.09 -0.82
C VAL A 360 3.65 5.90 -1.73
N VAL A 361 2.62 6.72 -1.59
CA VAL A 361 1.41 6.66 -2.40
C VAL A 361 1.18 8.03 -3.01
N ILE A 362 0.92 8.09 -4.32
CA ILE A 362 0.40 9.30 -4.93
C ILE A 362 -1.12 9.27 -4.73
N ASP A 363 -1.65 10.25 -4.01
CA ASP A 363 -3.08 10.31 -3.62
C ASP A 363 -3.96 10.81 -4.77
N THR A 364 -3.37 11.53 -5.72
CA THR A 364 -4.04 12.06 -6.90
C THR A 364 -3.94 11.10 -8.09
N PRO A 365 -5.03 10.82 -8.82
CA PRO A 365 -4.98 9.94 -9.99
C PRO A 365 -4.20 10.56 -11.14
N SER A 366 -3.89 9.75 -12.16
CA SER A 366 -3.36 10.20 -13.46
C SER A 366 -4.23 11.32 -14.05
N GLN A 367 -3.60 12.30 -14.71
CA GLN A 367 -4.27 13.50 -15.23
C GLN A 367 -3.99 13.71 -16.72
N SER A 368 -5.04 14.09 -17.46
CA SER A 368 -4.93 14.70 -18.79
C SER A 368 -5.16 16.20 -18.63
N VAL A 369 -4.13 17.00 -18.94
CA VAL A 369 -4.08 18.41 -18.57
C VAL A 369 -4.02 19.28 -19.82
N THR A 370 -4.89 20.29 -19.91
CA THR A 370 -4.90 21.21 -21.05
C THR A 370 -3.56 21.93 -21.21
N ALA A 371 -3.08 22.06 -22.45
CA ALA A 371 -1.87 22.82 -22.74
C ALA A 371 -1.92 24.24 -22.13
N GLY A 372 -0.85 24.61 -21.41
CA GLY A 372 -0.74 25.89 -20.68
C GLY A 372 -1.42 25.94 -19.31
N ALA A 373 -2.21 24.93 -18.92
CA ALA A 373 -2.81 24.86 -17.58
C ALA A 373 -1.81 24.34 -16.53
N ASN A 374 -2.22 24.32 -15.26
CA ASN A 374 -1.42 23.77 -14.17
C ASN A 374 -1.96 22.40 -13.74
N ALA A 375 -1.07 21.52 -13.28
CA ALA A 375 -1.40 20.24 -12.67
C ALA A 375 -0.85 20.19 -11.24
N THR A 376 -1.58 19.56 -10.31
CA THR A 376 -1.14 19.37 -8.93
C THR A 376 -1.30 17.92 -8.52
N PHE A 377 -0.24 17.37 -7.94
CA PHE A 377 -0.19 16.03 -7.38
C PHE A 377 0.14 16.11 -5.90
N THR A 378 -0.46 15.24 -5.10
CA THR A 378 -0.10 15.05 -3.70
C THR A 378 0.31 13.61 -3.48
N ALA A 379 1.32 13.41 -2.64
CA ALA A 379 1.76 12.11 -2.22
C ALA A 379 1.83 12.04 -0.70
N THR A 380 1.45 10.88 -0.18
CA THR A 380 1.61 10.49 1.21
C THR A 380 2.75 9.48 1.30
N GLY A 381 3.57 9.58 2.34
CA GLY A 381 4.65 8.64 2.60
C GLY A 381 4.92 8.52 4.09
N PRO A 382 5.99 7.80 4.47
CA PRO A 382 6.35 7.60 5.87
C PRO A 382 6.43 8.94 6.63
N ALA A 383 5.83 8.99 7.81
CA ALA A 383 5.72 10.24 8.58
C ALA A 383 7.08 10.87 8.85
N GLY A 384 7.23 12.15 8.52
CA GLY A 384 8.47 12.91 8.70
C GLY A 384 9.58 12.60 7.67
N ALA A 385 9.37 11.67 6.74
CA ALA A 385 10.32 11.43 5.66
C ALA A 385 10.13 12.46 4.53
N PRO A 386 11.21 13.06 4.00
CA PRO A 386 11.11 13.96 2.86
C PRO A 386 10.67 13.17 1.62
N LEU A 387 9.77 13.76 0.85
CA LEU A 387 9.35 13.23 -0.45
C LEU A 387 10.06 13.97 -1.58
N ARG A 388 10.41 13.23 -2.62
CA ARG A 388 10.88 13.78 -3.89
C ARG A 388 10.15 13.14 -5.07
N TRP A 389 10.19 13.80 -6.22
CA TRP A 389 9.45 13.36 -7.41
C TRP A 389 10.39 13.06 -8.55
N GLN A 390 10.12 11.97 -9.27
CA GLN A 390 10.76 11.65 -10.54
C GLN A 390 9.72 11.64 -11.66
N CYS A 391 10.12 12.09 -12.85
CA CYS A 391 9.40 11.88 -14.11
C CYS A 391 10.27 10.98 -14.99
N ASN A 392 9.72 9.84 -15.43
CA ASN A 392 10.44 8.86 -16.25
C ASN A 392 11.80 8.44 -15.65
N GLY A 393 11.89 8.38 -14.32
CA GLY A 393 13.11 8.03 -13.58
C GLY A 393 14.13 9.17 -13.42
N VAL A 394 13.84 10.38 -13.89
CA VAL A 394 14.66 11.57 -13.70
C VAL A 394 14.06 12.46 -12.61
N GLU A 395 14.87 12.93 -11.67
CA GLU A 395 14.43 13.84 -10.60
C GLU A 395 13.81 15.12 -11.17
N VAL A 396 12.65 15.51 -10.66
CA VAL A 396 11.99 16.77 -11.01
C VAL A 396 12.63 17.90 -10.18
N PRO A 397 13.32 18.87 -10.81
CA PRO A 397 14.04 19.90 -10.06
C PRO A 397 13.13 20.70 -9.12
N GLY A 398 13.55 20.87 -7.87
CA GLY A 398 12.82 21.64 -6.87
C GLY A 398 11.59 20.96 -6.26
N ALA A 399 11.26 19.73 -6.67
CA ALA A 399 10.12 18.97 -6.16
C ALA A 399 10.46 18.15 -4.90
N GLY A 400 10.83 18.83 -3.80
CA GLY A 400 11.21 18.21 -2.53
C GLY A 400 10.09 18.16 -1.47
N SER A 401 8.83 18.23 -1.89
CA SER A 401 7.68 18.29 -0.99
C SER A 401 6.62 17.25 -1.34
N ALA A 402 5.71 16.98 -0.41
CA ALA A 402 4.56 16.10 -0.64
C ALA A 402 3.63 16.57 -1.77
N THR A 403 3.69 17.86 -2.13
CA THR A 403 2.94 18.42 -3.25
C THR A 403 3.88 18.73 -4.41
N LEU A 404 3.54 18.22 -5.61
CA LEU A 404 4.16 18.60 -6.87
C LEU A 404 3.18 19.47 -7.65
N THR A 405 3.61 20.66 -8.07
CA THR A 405 2.83 21.52 -8.97
C THR A 405 3.59 21.69 -10.27
N LEU A 406 3.00 21.24 -11.38
CA LEU A 406 3.48 21.48 -12.73
C LEU A 406 2.75 22.70 -13.27
N THR A 407 3.47 23.78 -13.52
CA THR A 407 2.88 25.01 -14.06
C THR A 407 3.07 25.09 -15.57
N ASN A 408 2.10 25.67 -16.28
CA ASN A 408 2.19 25.88 -17.73
C ASN A 408 2.51 24.58 -18.48
N MET A 409 1.63 23.59 -18.39
CA MET A 409 1.82 22.27 -18.98
C MET A 409 2.18 22.34 -20.47
N GLN A 410 3.31 21.73 -20.82
CA GLN A 410 3.84 21.57 -22.18
C GLN A 410 4.09 20.08 -22.47
N PRO A 411 4.30 19.68 -23.74
CA PRO A 411 4.62 18.30 -24.09
C PRO A 411 5.79 17.70 -23.29
N ALA A 412 6.83 18.50 -23.02
CA ALA A 412 8.00 18.07 -22.22
C ALA A 412 7.69 17.73 -20.75
N ASN A 413 6.51 18.12 -20.24
CA ASN A 413 6.07 17.76 -18.88
C ASN A 413 5.31 16.41 -18.84
N THR A 414 5.02 15.81 -20.00
CA THR A 414 4.26 14.55 -20.04
C THR A 414 5.15 13.35 -19.69
N GLY A 415 4.58 12.37 -19.00
CA GLY A 415 5.33 11.19 -18.56
C GLY A 415 4.70 10.44 -17.40
N LEU A 416 5.47 9.50 -16.84
CA LEU A 416 5.15 8.72 -15.67
C LEU A 416 5.86 9.32 -14.44
N TYR A 417 5.06 9.88 -13.54
CA TYR A 417 5.53 10.52 -12.31
C TYR A 417 5.47 9.56 -11.14
N VAL A 418 6.51 9.60 -10.30
CA VAL A 418 6.67 8.73 -9.14
C VAL A 418 7.13 9.57 -7.96
N ALA A 419 6.53 9.34 -6.79
CA ALA A 419 6.99 9.90 -5.54
C ALA A 419 7.92 8.90 -4.82
N LEU A 420 9.01 9.41 -4.25
CA LEU A 420 10.02 8.63 -3.54
C LEU A 420 10.25 9.19 -2.14
N SER A 421 10.54 8.29 -1.21
CA SER A 421 10.95 8.57 0.16
C SER A 421 12.25 7.84 0.44
N SER A 422 13.25 8.52 0.98
CA SER A 422 14.50 7.88 1.42
C SER A 422 14.59 7.92 2.94
N SER A 423 14.87 6.76 3.54
CA SER A 423 15.10 6.62 4.99
C SER A 423 16.35 5.77 5.24
N GLY A 424 16.77 5.66 6.51
CA GLY A 424 17.83 4.71 6.90
C GLY A 424 17.51 3.25 6.57
N ALA A 425 16.24 2.91 6.28
CA ALA A 425 15.77 1.59 5.85
C ALA A 425 15.71 1.41 4.32
N GLY A 426 16.33 2.32 3.56
CA GLY A 426 16.36 2.34 2.10
C GLY A 426 15.34 3.29 1.47
N GLU A 427 15.30 3.27 0.14
CA GLU A 427 14.34 4.04 -0.65
C GLU A 427 13.01 3.29 -0.79
N ARG A 428 11.91 4.04 -0.80
CA ARG A 428 10.55 3.58 -1.06
C ARG A 428 9.96 4.41 -2.19
N ARG A 429 9.12 3.77 -3.00
CA ARG A 429 8.63 4.32 -4.27
C ARG A 429 7.14 4.08 -4.41
N SER A 430 6.42 5.05 -4.94
CA SER A 430 5.01 4.89 -5.29
C SER A 430 4.80 4.13 -6.60
N ALA A 431 3.58 3.65 -6.82
CA ALA A 431 3.11 3.41 -8.19
C ALA A 431 3.18 4.71 -9.00
N ALA A 432 3.33 4.60 -10.32
CA ALA A 432 3.35 5.77 -11.19
C ALA A 432 1.97 6.44 -11.31
N ALA A 433 1.97 7.76 -11.45
CA ALA A 433 0.84 8.53 -11.95
C ALA A 433 1.19 9.05 -13.35
N LEU A 434 0.30 8.84 -14.32
CA LEU A 434 0.48 9.33 -15.68
C LEU A 434 0.05 10.79 -15.78
N VAL A 435 0.89 11.62 -16.39
CA VAL A 435 0.55 13.00 -16.77
C VAL A 435 0.65 13.13 -18.28
N GLY A 436 -0.46 13.46 -18.93
CA GLY A 436 -0.47 13.74 -20.36
C GLY A 436 -1.09 15.09 -20.68
N LEU A 437 -0.85 15.53 -21.91
CA LEU A 437 -1.39 16.77 -22.43
C LEU A 437 -2.76 16.53 -23.09
N SER A 438 -3.67 17.49 -22.96
CA SER A 438 -4.89 17.58 -23.76
C SER A 438 -4.84 18.84 -24.61
N THR A 439 -5.11 18.71 -25.90
CA THR A 439 -5.15 19.84 -26.84
C THR A 439 -6.09 19.53 -28.00
N THR A 440 -6.62 20.58 -28.62
CA THR A 440 -7.34 20.51 -29.90
C THR A 440 -6.48 20.96 -31.08
N ALA A 441 -5.27 21.48 -30.81
CA ALA A 441 -4.33 21.85 -31.86
C ALA A 441 -3.68 20.60 -32.43
N LYS A 442 -3.50 20.58 -33.76
CA LYS A 442 -2.89 19.47 -34.49
C LYS A 442 -1.50 19.12 -33.95
N VAL A 443 -0.72 20.14 -33.63
CA VAL A 443 0.65 20.04 -33.13
C VAL A 443 0.88 21.10 -32.05
N VAL A 444 1.52 20.71 -30.95
CA VAL A 444 2.02 21.57 -29.87
C VAL A 444 3.46 21.19 -29.56
N GLY A 445 4.32 22.16 -29.28
CA GLY A 445 5.74 21.92 -28.96
C GLY A 445 6.62 21.87 -30.20
N GLY A 446 7.59 20.95 -30.23
CA GLY A 446 8.64 20.86 -31.24
C GLY A 446 8.23 20.18 -32.55
N GLY A 447 6.96 19.86 -32.76
CA GLY A 447 6.50 19.24 -34.00
C GLY A 447 6.20 20.25 -35.11
N VAL A 448 6.35 19.81 -36.36
CA VAL A 448 5.92 20.58 -37.54
C VAL A 448 5.19 19.67 -38.52
N GLU A 449 3.94 20.01 -38.86
CA GLU A 449 3.22 19.37 -39.96
C GLU A 449 3.86 19.77 -41.30
N ARG A 450 4.42 18.79 -42.01
CA ARG A 450 5.12 19.01 -43.28
C ARG A 450 4.24 18.74 -44.48
N TRP A 451 3.48 17.65 -44.41
CA TRP A 451 2.67 17.18 -45.53
C TRP A 451 1.32 16.68 -45.01
N PRO A 452 0.27 17.50 -45.14
CA PRO A 452 -1.08 17.10 -44.76
C PRO A 452 -1.74 16.25 -45.86
N ASN A 453 -2.71 15.43 -45.47
CA ASN A 453 -3.60 14.68 -46.37
C ASN A 453 -2.89 13.78 -47.41
N ILE A 454 -1.81 13.11 -47.03
CA ILE A 454 -1.12 12.12 -47.87
C ILE A 454 -2.02 10.90 -48.04
N ILE A 455 -2.45 10.63 -49.27
CA ILE A 455 -3.21 9.41 -49.60
C ILE A 455 -2.20 8.28 -49.85
N HIS A 456 -2.24 7.26 -49.00
CA HIS A 456 -1.41 6.08 -49.15
C HIS A 456 -2.11 5.00 -50.00
N GLN A 457 -1.32 4.07 -50.56
CA GLN A 457 -1.83 3.01 -51.43
C GLN A 457 -2.79 2.03 -50.73
N ASN A 458 -2.75 1.95 -49.40
CA ASN A 458 -3.69 1.17 -48.60
C ASN A 458 -5.04 1.88 -48.36
N GLY A 459 -5.23 3.10 -48.88
CA GLY A 459 -6.46 3.88 -48.75
C GLY A 459 -6.50 4.80 -47.52
N ASN A 460 -5.54 4.71 -46.61
CA ASN A 460 -5.45 5.60 -45.45
C ASN A 460 -4.96 6.99 -45.87
N VAL A 461 -5.40 8.01 -45.13
CA VAL A 461 -4.97 9.39 -45.28
C VAL A 461 -4.14 9.78 -44.06
N PHE A 462 -2.95 10.32 -44.30
CA PHE A 462 -1.98 10.67 -43.25
C PHE A 462 -1.62 12.14 -43.28
N ASP A 463 -1.52 12.75 -42.10
CA ASP A 463 -0.77 13.98 -41.90
C ASP A 463 0.62 13.63 -41.36
N GLN A 464 1.66 14.00 -42.09
CA GLN A 464 3.04 13.80 -41.67
C GLN A 464 3.51 14.98 -40.82
N VAL A 465 3.79 14.69 -39.56
CA VAL A 465 4.49 15.56 -38.62
C VAL A 465 5.95 15.15 -38.54
N GLN A 466 6.83 16.13 -38.43
CA GLN A 466 8.25 15.95 -38.20
C GLN A 466 8.60 16.55 -36.84
N LEU A 467 9.25 15.77 -35.99
CA LEU A 467 9.75 16.26 -34.72
C LEU A 467 11.05 17.07 -34.95
N THR A 468 11.01 18.34 -34.53
CA THR A 468 12.11 19.31 -34.67
C THR A 468 12.62 19.83 -33.31
N GLY A 469 12.05 19.36 -32.20
CA GLY A 469 12.51 19.63 -30.84
C GLY A 469 12.48 18.38 -29.96
N ALA A 470 12.79 18.52 -28.67
CA ALA A 470 12.87 17.38 -27.75
C ALA A 470 11.49 16.77 -27.37
N ALA A 471 10.39 17.49 -27.58
CA ALA A 471 9.06 17.01 -27.24
C ALA A 471 7.98 17.67 -28.10
N GLU A 472 6.93 16.91 -28.41
CA GLU A 472 5.73 17.39 -29.10
C GLU A 472 4.48 16.71 -28.57
N ALA A 473 3.32 17.30 -28.87
CA ALA A 473 2.03 16.65 -28.76
C ALA A 473 1.25 16.81 -30.06
N ILE A 474 0.64 15.73 -30.52
CA ILE A 474 -0.13 15.66 -31.76
C ILE A 474 -1.55 15.12 -31.52
N THR A 475 -2.47 15.51 -32.40
CA THR A 475 -3.84 14.95 -32.45
C THR A 475 -4.12 14.40 -33.84
N ALA A 476 -4.96 13.36 -33.93
CA ALA A 476 -5.46 12.88 -35.22
C ALA A 476 -6.73 13.62 -35.63
N ASP A 477 -6.96 13.77 -36.93
CA ASP A 477 -8.23 14.30 -37.48
C ASP A 477 -9.25 13.15 -37.51
N SER A 478 -9.55 12.64 -36.32
CA SER A 478 -10.30 11.39 -36.11
C SER A 478 -11.72 11.42 -36.68
N ALA A 479 -12.37 12.58 -36.68
CA ALA A 479 -13.67 12.76 -37.32
C ALA A 479 -13.65 12.51 -38.84
N LEU A 480 -12.48 12.62 -39.47
CA LEU A 480 -12.26 12.34 -40.89
C LEU A 480 -11.65 10.95 -41.12
N GLY A 481 -11.43 10.15 -40.06
CA GLY A 481 -10.75 8.86 -40.14
C GLY A 481 -9.27 8.96 -40.53
N GLN A 482 -8.67 10.15 -40.36
CA GLN A 482 -7.27 10.39 -40.73
C GLN A 482 -6.30 10.00 -39.62
N ILE A 483 -5.08 9.68 -40.03
CA ILE A 483 -3.98 9.27 -39.17
C ILE A 483 -2.99 10.43 -39.10
N THR A 484 -2.42 10.69 -37.93
CA THR A 484 -1.25 11.57 -37.82
C THR A 484 -0.03 10.72 -37.56
N ARG A 485 0.97 10.85 -38.43
CA ARG A 485 2.23 10.12 -38.35
C ARG A 485 3.32 11.09 -37.97
N THR A 486 4.00 10.86 -36.86
CA THR A 486 5.19 11.63 -36.48
C THR A 486 6.47 10.83 -36.71
N SER A 487 7.59 11.53 -36.90
CA SER A 487 8.89 10.93 -37.19
C SER A 487 10.05 11.62 -36.49
N PHE A 488 10.98 10.81 -36.00
CA PHE A 488 12.22 11.18 -35.30
C PHE A 488 13.30 10.11 -35.58
N LEU A 489 14.52 10.29 -35.07
CA LEU A 489 15.56 9.25 -35.06
C LEU A 489 15.67 8.63 -33.67
N ASP A 490 15.72 7.31 -33.58
CA ASP A 490 16.02 6.63 -32.32
C ASP A 490 17.53 6.57 -32.03
N VAL A 491 17.93 5.83 -30.99
CA VAL A 491 19.27 5.94 -30.41
C VAL A 491 20.40 5.41 -31.30
N ASP A 492 20.11 4.56 -32.28
CA ASP A 492 21.07 4.08 -33.29
C ASP A 492 20.91 4.76 -34.67
N GLY A 493 19.92 5.64 -34.80
CA GLY A 493 19.79 6.57 -35.92
C GLY A 493 18.84 6.11 -37.01
N ASP A 494 17.94 5.19 -36.70
CA ASP A 494 16.88 4.75 -37.58
C ASP A 494 15.68 5.71 -37.54
N ILE A 495 15.05 5.94 -38.70
CA ILE A 495 13.86 6.80 -38.76
C ILE A 495 12.69 6.01 -38.19
N VAL A 496 12.18 6.44 -37.05
CA VAL A 496 10.99 5.86 -36.41
C VAL A 496 9.75 6.60 -36.89
N GLN A 497 8.68 5.84 -37.14
CA GLN A 497 7.33 6.34 -37.40
C GLN A 497 6.40 5.92 -36.26
N VAL A 498 5.71 6.90 -35.69
CA VAL A 498 4.61 6.67 -34.75
C VAL A 498 3.33 7.14 -35.41
N GLU A 499 2.41 6.22 -35.67
CA GLU A 499 1.10 6.55 -36.25
C GLU A 499 0.05 6.57 -35.16
N PHE A 500 -0.69 7.67 -35.09
CA PHE A 500 -1.76 7.90 -34.13
C PHE A 500 -3.06 8.13 -34.86
N SER A 501 -4.12 7.44 -34.43
CA SER A 501 -5.46 7.60 -34.97
C SER A 501 -6.50 7.56 -33.86
N GLY A 502 -7.67 8.15 -34.13
CA GLY A 502 -8.78 8.22 -33.17
C GLY A 502 -8.66 9.39 -32.18
N PRO A 503 -9.61 9.48 -31.22
CA PRO A 503 -9.65 10.57 -30.24
C PRO A 503 -8.45 10.58 -29.29
N GLY A 504 -8.15 11.77 -28.75
CA GLY A 504 -7.12 11.98 -27.74
C GLY A 504 -5.90 12.75 -28.25
N THR A 505 -4.86 12.78 -27.43
CA THR A 505 -3.59 13.46 -27.70
C THR A 505 -2.45 12.49 -27.44
N LEU A 506 -1.55 12.34 -28.42
CA LEU A 506 -0.29 11.62 -28.27
C LEU A 506 0.82 12.65 -28.01
N SER A 507 1.53 12.51 -26.90
CA SER A 507 2.74 13.26 -26.59
C SER A 507 3.96 12.36 -26.76
N LEU A 508 5.00 12.86 -27.42
CA LEU A 508 6.26 12.17 -27.62
C LEU A 508 7.36 13.03 -27.01
N VAL A 509 8.13 12.43 -26.10
CA VAL A 509 9.23 13.09 -25.38
C VAL A 509 10.51 12.28 -25.60
N LEU A 510 11.55 12.94 -26.09
CA LEU A 510 12.86 12.33 -26.28
C LEU A 510 13.76 12.60 -25.08
N ASP A 511 14.26 11.54 -24.44
CA ASP A 511 15.43 11.64 -23.57
C ASP A 511 16.70 11.79 -24.43
N GLU A 512 17.67 12.55 -23.92
CA GLU A 512 18.94 12.85 -24.59
C GLU A 512 18.78 13.40 -26.03
N ALA A 513 17.74 14.21 -26.26
CA ALA A 513 17.44 14.79 -27.56
C ALA A 513 18.61 15.59 -28.16
N THR A 514 18.98 15.28 -29.41
CA THR A 514 20.02 15.99 -30.15
C THR A 514 19.51 17.28 -30.81
N ALA A 515 20.42 18.07 -31.39
CA ALA A 515 20.02 19.13 -32.32
C ALA A 515 19.54 18.51 -33.65
N PRO A 516 18.56 19.12 -34.35
CA PRO A 516 18.09 18.62 -35.63
C PRO A 516 19.22 18.45 -36.66
N ALA A 517 19.31 17.25 -37.26
CA ALA A 517 20.33 16.92 -38.26
C ALA A 517 19.77 15.98 -39.34
N PRO A 518 20.34 15.97 -40.56
CA PRO A 518 19.97 14.97 -41.57
C PRO A 518 20.18 13.55 -41.06
N ALA A 519 19.28 12.64 -41.42
CA ALA A 519 19.38 11.24 -41.01
C ALA A 519 20.61 10.57 -41.65
N ALA A 520 21.66 10.34 -40.86
CA ALA A 520 22.96 9.87 -41.35
C ALA A 520 22.84 8.51 -42.07
N ASN A 521 21.91 7.66 -41.63
CA ASN A 521 21.68 6.36 -42.21
C ASN A 521 20.92 6.43 -43.55
N TYR A 522 20.32 7.56 -43.95
CA TYR A 522 19.41 7.62 -45.10
C TYR A 522 19.82 8.67 -46.15
N ASN A 523 19.32 8.51 -47.38
CA ASN A 523 19.49 9.45 -48.49
C ASN A 523 18.42 10.55 -48.43
N GLN A 524 18.42 11.32 -47.34
CA GLN A 524 17.51 12.46 -47.09
C GLN A 524 18.26 13.68 -46.54
N PRO A 525 19.13 14.34 -47.35
CA PRO A 525 19.92 15.45 -46.86
C PRO A 525 19.09 16.70 -46.48
N ASP A 526 17.88 16.82 -47.03
CA ASP A 526 17.05 18.02 -46.89
C ASP A 526 16.08 17.97 -45.69
N ILE A 527 16.02 16.84 -44.96
CA ILE A 527 15.11 16.65 -43.83
C ILE A 527 15.93 16.48 -42.55
N GLN A 528 15.72 17.38 -41.58
CA GLN A 528 16.45 17.37 -40.30
C GLN A 528 15.63 16.73 -39.19
N TYR A 529 16.10 15.63 -38.62
CA TYR A 529 15.43 14.93 -37.54
C TYR A 529 16.11 15.20 -36.21
N VAL A 530 15.33 15.18 -35.14
CA VAL A 530 15.86 15.10 -33.78
C VAL A 530 16.06 13.62 -33.44
N GLN A 531 17.23 13.30 -32.89
CA GLN A 531 17.56 11.98 -32.40
C GLN A 531 17.35 11.91 -30.89
N GLY A 532 16.87 10.79 -30.36
CA GLY A 532 16.78 10.55 -28.92
C GLY A 532 15.97 9.31 -28.57
N HIS A 533 15.82 9.04 -27.27
CA HIS A 533 15.11 7.86 -26.79
C HIS A 533 13.67 8.20 -26.40
N ALA A 534 12.68 7.66 -27.12
CA ALA A 534 11.31 8.15 -27.03
C ALA A 534 10.49 7.50 -25.90
N GLY A 535 9.90 8.33 -25.05
CA GLY A 535 8.72 7.99 -24.25
C GLY A 535 7.44 8.51 -24.93
N ILE A 536 6.42 7.66 -25.05
CA ILE A 536 5.15 7.99 -25.71
C ILE A 536 4.03 7.97 -24.67
N VAL A 537 3.27 9.06 -24.57
CA VAL A 537 2.15 9.21 -23.62
C VAL A 537 0.88 9.55 -24.40
N ILE A 538 -0.19 8.78 -24.21
CA ILE A 538 -1.48 9.00 -24.86
C ILE A 538 -2.54 9.26 -23.80
N THR A 539 -3.24 10.39 -23.90
CA THR A 539 -4.37 10.70 -23.01
C THR A 539 -5.62 11.15 -23.76
N GLY A 540 -6.78 11.00 -23.12
CA GLY A 540 -8.06 11.26 -23.76
C GLY A 540 -8.43 10.22 -24.82
N ALA A 541 -7.75 9.06 -24.79
CA ALA A 541 -8.05 7.96 -25.69
C ALA A 541 -9.45 7.39 -25.43
N THR A 542 -9.98 6.69 -26.43
CA THR A 542 -11.23 5.91 -26.38
C THR A 542 -11.01 4.54 -27.02
N ALA A 543 -12.07 3.73 -27.10
CA ALA A 543 -12.07 2.49 -27.87
C ALA A 543 -11.67 2.63 -29.36
N ASP A 544 -11.74 3.85 -29.93
CA ASP A 544 -11.41 4.12 -31.33
C ASP A 544 -9.98 4.64 -31.53
N THR A 545 -9.22 4.78 -30.45
CA THR A 545 -7.84 5.26 -30.48
C THR A 545 -6.87 4.11 -30.74
N ASN A 546 -5.95 4.28 -31.70
CA ASN A 546 -4.96 3.27 -32.06
C ASN A 546 -3.57 3.88 -32.20
N VAL A 547 -2.54 3.08 -31.92
CA VAL A 547 -1.14 3.48 -32.11
C VAL A 547 -0.29 2.38 -32.74
N SER A 548 0.54 2.75 -33.72
CA SER A 548 1.59 1.89 -34.27
C SER A 548 2.97 2.55 -34.11
N VAL A 549 4.00 1.72 -33.89
CA VAL A 549 5.40 2.16 -33.78
C VAL A 549 6.28 1.19 -34.57
N PHE A 550 7.06 1.71 -35.52
CA PHE A 550 7.92 0.93 -36.40
C PHE A 550 8.98 1.83 -37.04
N THR A 551 10.05 1.25 -37.60
CA THR A 551 11.06 2.00 -38.36
C THR A 551 10.76 2.06 -39.86
N VAL A 552 11.36 3.03 -40.53
CA VAL A 552 11.38 3.10 -41.99
C VAL A 552 12.48 2.18 -42.51
N GLY A 553 12.07 1.08 -43.15
CA GLY A 553 12.93 0.07 -43.73
C GLY A 553 12.51 -0.31 -45.15
N ARG A 554 13.29 -1.15 -45.81
CA ARG A 554 13.07 -1.51 -47.23
C ARG A 554 11.72 -2.19 -47.48
N ALA A 555 11.15 -2.88 -46.49
CA ALA A 555 9.82 -3.49 -46.59
C ALA A 555 8.68 -2.49 -46.30
N THR A 556 8.93 -1.42 -45.53
CA THR A 556 7.89 -0.46 -45.11
C THR A 556 7.88 0.82 -45.95
N ALA A 557 9.00 1.18 -46.59
CA ALA A 557 9.12 2.40 -47.38
C ALA A 557 8.69 2.22 -48.85
N VAL A 558 7.91 3.17 -49.36
CA VAL A 558 7.57 3.22 -50.80
C VAL A 558 8.78 3.64 -51.63
N ASN A 559 9.57 4.60 -51.15
CA ASN A 559 10.75 5.08 -51.87
C ASN A 559 12.01 4.29 -51.49
N GLN A 560 12.38 3.33 -52.33
CA GLN A 560 13.55 2.48 -52.12
C GLN A 560 14.90 3.21 -52.27
N THR A 561 14.93 4.39 -52.90
CA THR A 561 16.17 5.18 -53.04
C THR A 561 16.63 5.81 -51.72
N LEU A 562 15.79 5.74 -50.69
CA LEU A 562 16.06 6.24 -49.35
C LEU A 562 17.24 5.53 -48.66
N PHE A 563 17.46 4.25 -48.97
CA PHE A 563 18.40 3.41 -48.24
C PHE A 563 19.80 3.44 -48.86
N LYS A 564 20.81 3.39 -48.00
CA LYS A 564 22.21 3.24 -48.37
C LYS A 564 22.57 1.75 -48.34
N ASP A 565 23.29 1.26 -49.33
CA ASP A 565 23.59 -0.17 -49.44
C ASP A 565 24.66 -0.65 -48.44
N GLU A 566 25.50 0.27 -47.94
CA GLU A 566 26.61 -0.04 -47.03
C GLU A 566 26.26 0.16 -45.54
N VAL A 567 25.05 0.61 -45.23
CA VAL A 567 24.59 0.80 -43.85
C VAL A 567 23.89 -0.46 -43.37
N ASN A 568 24.31 -0.96 -42.21
CA ASN A 568 23.61 -2.04 -41.53
C ASN A 568 22.54 -1.45 -40.63
N TYR A 569 21.29 -1.62 -41.01
CA TYR A 569 20.12 -1.22 -40.24
C TYR A 569 19.62 -2.44 -39.48
N ASP A 570 19.27 -2.29 -38.22
CA ASP A 570 18.61 -3.37 -37.48
C ASP A 570 17.12 -3.46 -37.85
N GLY A 571 16.55 -2.36 -38.37
CA GLY A 571 15.18 -2.27 -38.82
C GLY A 571 14.16 -2.43 -37.70
N VAL A 572 14.48 -2.05 -36.46
CA VAL A 572 13.61 -2.15 -35.29
C VAL A 572 13.65 -0.83 -34.51
N ALA A 573 12.48 -0.28 -34.14
CA ALA A 573 12.45 0.99 -33.43
C ALA A 573 12.93 0.85 -31.98
N ASP A 574 13.75 1.77 -31.51
CA ASP A 574 14.19 1.81 -30.12
C ASP A 574 13.45 2.89 -29.31
N VAL A 575 12.59 2.46 -28.38
CA VAL A 575 11.78 3.34 -27.54
C VAL A 575 11.87 2.96 -26.06
N ALA A 576 11.48 3.87 -25.16
CA ALA A 576 11.46 3.61 -23.73
C ALA A 576 10.17 2.92 -23.30
N PHE A 577 9.02 3.56 -23.55
CA PHE A 577 7.71 3.04 -23.13
C PHE A 577 6.57 3.68 -23.94
N ILE A 578 5.41 3.02 -23.88
CA ILE A 578 4.11 3.61 -24.24
C ILE A 578 3.25 3.65 -22.97
N ALA A 579 2.71 4.81 -22.63
CA ALA A 579 1.83 5.00 -21.48
C ALA A 579 0.48 5.55 -21.93
N ILE A 580 -0.63 4.95 -21.46
CA ILE A 580 -1.98 5.26 -21.95
C ILE A 580 -2.91 5.52 -20.77
N ALA A 581 -3.63 6.65 -20.83
CA ALA A 581 -4.82 6.89 -20.03
C ALA A 581 -6.03 7.13 -20.94
N SER A 582 -7.08 6.34 -20.71
CA SER A 582 -8.32 6.40 -21.48
C SER A 582 -9.40 7.18 -20.74
N SER A 583 -10.20 7.93 -21.52
CA SER A 583 -11.36 8.67 -21.02
C SER A 583 -12.59 7.78 -20.77
N ASP A 584 -12.70 6.66 -21.48
CA ASP A 584 -13.80 5.68 -21.37
C ASP A 584 -13.35 4.33 -20.80
N GLY A 585 -12.09 4.23 -20.36
CA GLY A 585 -11.47 3.01 -19.88
C GLY A 585 -11.13 2.01 -20.98
N ARG A 586 -11.20 2.39 -22.26
CA ARG A 586 -10.91 1.53 -23.41
C ARG A 586 -9.86 2.10 -24.35
N PHE A 587 -9.26 1.22 -25.14
CA PHE A 587 -8.35 1.55 -26.23
C PHE A 587 -8.60 0.61 -27.40
N GLY A 588 -8.30 1.06 -28.62
CA GLY A 588 -8.40 0.25 -29.84
C GLY A 588 -7.28 -0.79 -29.88
N ASP A 589 -6.20 -0.52 -30.62
CA ASP A 589 -5.06 -1.41 -30.75
C ASP A 589 -3.68 -0.76 -30.58
N VAL A 590 -2.71 -1.56 -30.12
CA VAL A 590 -1.29 -1.20 -30.04
C VAL A 590 -0.51 -2.15 -30.95
N ARG A 591 0.18 -1.58 -31.94
CA ARG A 591 0.98 -2.31 -32.93
C ARG A 591 2.43 -1.82 -32.92
N ALA A 592 3.20 -2.30 -31.96
CA ALA A 592 4.62 -1.99 -31.78
C ALA A 592 5.46 -3.28 -31.82
N ALA A 593 5.12 -4.21 -32.72
CA ALA A 593 5.86 -5.46 -32.91
C ALA A 593 7.27 -5.25 -33.49
N ASN A 594 7.47 -4.13 -34.18
CA ASN A 594 8.75 -3.69 -34.74
C ASN A 594 9.39 -2.62 -33.84
N ALA A 595 9.30 -2.80 -32.52
CA ALA A 595 9.92 -1.90 -31.55
C ALA A 595 10.51 -2.69 -30.37
N THR A 596 11.72 -2.34 -29.98
CA THR A 596 12.34 -2.75 -28.72
C THR A 596 12.12 -1.68 -27.67
N PHE A 597 11.70 -2.10 -26.48
CA PHE A 597 11.44 -1.25 -25.34
C PHE A 597 12.53 -1.40 -24.30
N PHE A 598 13.24 -0.34 -23.94
CA PHE A 598 14.22 -0.39 -22.87
C PHE A 598 14.48 0.95 -22.18
N THR A 599 15.04 0.91 -20.98
CA THR A 599 15.65 2.09 -20.34
C THR A 599 16.51 1.66 -19.15
N LEU A 600 17.38 2.57 -18.67
CA LEU A 600 18.23 2.43 -17.48
C LEU A 600 17.54 2.89 -16.18
N ARG A 601 16.44 3.66 -16.31
CA ARG A 601 15.70 4.29 -15.19
C ARG A 601 14.23 4.46 -15.53
N GLY A 602 13.36 4.54 -14.52
CA GLY A 602 11.93 4.70 -14.73
C GLY A 602 11.24 3.42 -15.19
N TYR A 603 10.31 3.52 -16.13
CA TYR A 603 9.54 2.39 -16.66
C TYR A 603 9.90 2.09 -18.12
N THR A 604 9.89 0.81 -18.49
CA THR A 604 9.96 0.33 -19.87
C THR A 604 8.76 -0.56 -20.21
N GLY A 605 8.30 -0.53 -21.46
CA GLY A 605 7.19 -1.36 -21.95
C GLY A 605 5.86 -0.63 -22.08
N LEU A 606 4.75 -1.29 -21.73
CA LEU A 606 3.39 -0.77 -21.88
C LEU A 606 2.73 -0.51 -20.52
N TYR A 607 2.44 0.76 -20.23
CA TYR A 607 1.77 1.21 -19.00
C TYR A 607 0.36 1.73 -19.29
N ALA A 608 -0.67 0.93 -19.06
CA ALA A 608 -2.08 1.30 -19.27
C ALA A 608 -3.01 0.65 -18.22
N PRO A 609 -2.71 0.81 -16.90
CA PRO A 609 -3.48 0.16 -15.86
C PRO A 609 -4.96 0.55 -15.94
N GLY A 610 -5.85 -0.44 -15.87
CA GLY A 610 -7.30 -0.25 -15.95
C GLY A 610 -7.86 -0.02 -17.36
N VAL A 611 -7.03 0.04 -18.40
CA VAL A 611 -7.47 0.23 -19.79
C VAL A 611 -7.73 -1.11 -20.48
N VAL A 612 -8.92 -1.30 -21.03
CA VAL A 612 -9.31 -2.51 -21.76
C VAL A 612 -9.10 -2.31 -23.27
N PHE A 613 -8.29 -3.16 -23.88
CA PHE A 613 -7.99 -3.12 -25.31
C PHE A 613 -9.01 -3.96 -26.10
N GLY A 614 -9.71 -3.32 -27.04
CA GLY A 614 -10.64 -4.00 -27.94
C GLY A 614 -9.91 -4.76 -29.05
N GLY A 615 -8.77 -4.26 -29.50
CA GLY A 615 -7.92 -4.85 -30.53
C GLY A 615 -6.66 -5.53 -29.98
N PRO A 616 -5.74 -5.90 -30.87
CA PRO A 616 -4.49 -6.56 -30.47
C PRO A 616 -3.53 -5.63 -29.70
N VAL A 617 -2.71 -6.25 -28.86
CA VAL A 617 -1.56 -5.63 -28.20
C VAL A 617 -0.31 -6.38 -28.65
N TYR A 618 0.38 -5.84 -29.64
CA TYR A 618 1.60 -6.43 -30.18
C TYR A 618 2.80 -5.57 -29.79
N LEU A 619 3.73 -6.16 -29.06
CA LEU A 619 4.98 -5.54 -28.66
C LEU A 619 6.15 -6.34 -29.26
N GLY A 620 7.29 -5.69 -29.49
CA GLY A 620 8.58 -6.39 -29.62
C GLY A 620 9.16 -6.71 -28.25
N ASN A 621 10.49 -6.74 -28.11
CA ASN A 621 11.12 -7.09 -26.84
C ASN A 621 11.01 -5.97 -25.81
N VAL A 622 10.91 -6.31 -24.52
CA VAL A 622 10.90 -5.34 -23.40
C VAL A 622 11.98 -5.73 -22.40
N SER A 623 12.95 -4.85 -22.16
CA SER A 623 14.10 -5.12 -21.29
C SER A 623 14.41 -3.93 -20.37
N ALA A 624 14.49 -4.18 -19.07
CA ALA A 624 14.92 -3.20 -18.08
C ALA A 624 16.40 -3.37 -17.75
N TYR A 625 17.09 -2.24 -17.64
CA TYR A 625 18.47 -2.13 -17.23
C TYR A 625 18.58 -1.24 -16.00
N GLY A 626 19.71 -1.32 -15.28
CA GLY A 626 19.96 -0.48 -14.11
C GLY A 626 18.79 -0.49 -13.12
N SER A 627 18.22 0.68 -12.87
CA SER A 627 17.11 0.89 -11.91
C SER A 627 15.71 0.87 -12.56
N ALA A 628 15.61 0.56 -13.85
CA ALA A 628 14.34 0.54 -14.56
C ALA A 628 13.42 -0.60 -14.10
N GLN A 629 12.12 -0.37 -14.27
CA GLN A 629 11.05 -1.34 -14.01
C GLN A 629 10.37 -1.71 -15.33
N SER A 630 10.27 -3.00 -15.63
CA SER A 630 9.58 -3.50 -16.82
C SER A 630 8.10 -3.72 -16.52
N VAL A 631 7.23 -3.21 -17.41
CA VAL A 631 5.77 -3.23 -17.25
C VAL A 631 5.03 -3.64 -18.52
N ILE A 632 3.99 -4.46 -18.34
CA ILE A 632 2.90 -4.69 -19.30
C ILE A 632 1.60 -4.64 -18.49
N LEU A 633 1.18 -3.44 -18.11
CA LEU A 633 0.05 -3.22 -17.20
C LEU A 633 -1.19 -2.80 -17.96
N LEU A 634 -2.26 -3.60 -17.92
CA LEU A 634 -3.48 -3.42 -18.70
C LEU A 634 -4.72 -3.65 -17.81
N GLY A 635 -5.87 -3.13 -18.22
CA GLY A 635 -7.18 -3.51 -17.65
C GLY A 635 -7.75 -4.80 -18.24
N GLY A 636 -7.37 -5.13 -19.48
CA GLY A 636 -7.82 -6.32 -20.19
C GLY A 636 -7.44 -6.29 -21.66
N VAL A 637 -7.37 -7.45 -22.33
CA VAL A 637 -7.19 -7.54 -23.79
C VAL A 637 -8.24 -8.48 -24.37
N GLN A 638 -9.04 -7.97 -25.31
CA GLN A 638 -10.01 -8.79 -26.05
C GLN A 638 -9.39 -9.40 -27.32
N GLY A 639 -8.41 -8.71 -27.92
CA GLY A 639 -7.62 -9.21 -29.03
C GLY A 639 -6.47 -10.14 -28.62
N ALA A 640 -5.48 -10.30 -29.50
CA ALA A 640 -4.28 -11.07 -29.21
C ALA A 640 -3.20 -10.20 -28.56
N SER A 641 -2.57 -10.71 -27.50
CA SER A 641 -1.38 -10.16 -26.83
C SER A 641 -0.15 -10.98 -27.20
N ARG A 642 0.90 -10.33 -27.72
CA ARG A 642 2.14 -11.04 -28.09
C ARG A 642 3.42 -10.22 -27.91
N ILE A 643 4.51 -10.95 -27.66
CA ILE A 643 5.90 -10.49 -27.77
C ILE A 643 6.46 -11.04 -29.08
N THR A 644 6.94 -10.14 -29.94
CA THR A 644 7.45 -10.47 -31.27
C THR A 644 8.98 -10.47 -31.24
N GLY A 645 9.61 -11.63 -31.45
CA GLY A 645 11.07 -11.77 -31.53
C GLY A 645 11.86 -11.64 -30.22
N GLY A 646 11.24 -11.10 -29.17
CA GLY A 646 11.82 -10.94 -27.83
C GLY A 646 11.62 -12.15 -26.92
N ASP A 647 12.42 -12.22 -25.86
CA ASP A 647 12.33 -13.21 -24.77
C ASP A 647 12.00 -12.57 -23.42
N LEU A 648 11.84 -11.24 -23.38
CA LEU A 648 11.66 -10.45 -22.15
C LEU A 648 12.82 -10.60 -21.14
N TYR A 649 14.02 -10.97 -21.55
CA TYR A 649 15.14 -11.04 -20.61
C TYR A 649 15.41 -9.68 -19.93
N GLN A 650 15.57 -9.70 -18.60
CA GLN A 650 15.83 -8.52 -17.78
C GLN A 650 17.27 -8.58 -17.25
N GLU A 651 18.17 -7.76 -17.80
CA GLU A 651 19.59 -7.77 -17.42
C GLU A 651 19.80 -7.38 -15.96
N ASN A 652 18.97 -6.45 -15.45
CA ASN A 652 19.02 -6.05 -14.04
C ASN A 652 18.40 -7.07 -13.08
N GLY A 653 17.94 -8.23 -13.56
CA GLY A 653 17.31 -9.28 -12.75
C GLY A 653 15.93 -8.92 -12.21
N ALA A 654 15.32 -7.81 -12.66
CA ALA A 654 13.97 -7.44 -12.25
C ALA A 654 12.92 -8.40 -12.82
N VAL A 655 11.76 -8.43 -12.17
CA VAL A 655 10.56 -9.08 -12.72
C VAL A 655 9.86 -8.15 -13.71
N VAL A 656 9.07 -8.72 -14.63
CA VAL A 656 8.14 -7.96 -15.48
C VAL A 656 6.80 -7.88 -14.76
N GLN A 657 6.35 -6.65 -14.45
CA GLN A 657 5.05 -6.45 -13.80
C GLN A 657 3.94 -6.50 -14.85
N VAL A 658 2.92 -7.33 -14.62
CA VAL A 658 1.84 -7.58 -15.56
C VAL A 658 0.45 -7.44 -14.93
N SER A 659 -0.54 -7.04 -15.73
CA SER A 659 -1.96 -7.08 -15.36
C SER A 659 -2.85 -7.11 -16.61
N GLY A 660 -4.09 -7.59 -16.46
CA GLY A 660 -5.08 -7.60 -17.55
C GLY A 660 -4.81 -8.61 -18.67
N LEU A 661 -3.83 -9.50 -18.50
CA LEU A 661 -3.48 -10.54 -19.47
C LEU A 661 -4.05 -11.90 -19.06
N THR A 662 -4.69 -12.58 -20.00
CA THR A 662 -5.07 -13.99 -19.86
C THR A 662 -4.06 -14.93 -20.53
N GLN A 663 -3.39 -14.44 -21.58
CA GLN A 663 -2.29 -15.10 -22.27
C GLN A 663 -1.28 -14.06 -22.75
N LEU A 664 -0.03 -14.47 -22.96
CA LEU A 664 1.01 -13.70 -23.64
C LEU A 664 1.80 -14.65 -24.54
N LYS A 665 1.60 -14.51 -25.86
CA LYS A 665 2.20 -15.40 -26.85
C LYS A 665 3.56 -14.87 -27.31
N PHE A 666 4.55 -15.75 -27.40
CA PHE A 666 5.85 -15.43 -27.97
C PHE A 666 5.88 -15.89 -29.42
N THR A 667 6.10 -14.97 -30.35
CA THR A 667 5.96 -15.24 -31.80
C THR A 667 7.13 -14.68 -32.59
N GLY A 668 7.37 -15.25 -33.77
CA GLY A 668 8.27 -14.65 -34.76
C GLY A 668 7.61 -13.46 -35.47
N GLY A 669 8.42 -12.71 -36.20
CA GLY A 669 7.98 -11.56 -36.98
C GLY A 669 8.99 -11.19 -38.06
N SER A 670 9.07 -9.91 -38.38
CA SER A 670 10.08 -9.37 -39.28
C SER A 670 10.51 -7.98 -38.84
N ASP A 671 11.72 -7.59 -39.20
CA ASP A 671 12.17 -6.20 -39.13
C ASP A 671 11.53 -5.38 -40.28
N SER A 672 11.81 -4.07 -40.31
CA SER A 672 11.33 -3.17 -41.35
C SER A 672 12.05 -3.33 -42.69
N HIS A 673 13.13 -4.13 -42.77
CA HIS A 673 13.78 -4.54 -44.02
C HIS A 673 13.17 -5.81 -44.62
N GLY A 674 12.29 -6.50 -43.90
CA GLY A 674 11.65 -7.74 -44.30
C GLY A 674 12.46 -8.98 -43.93
N ASN A 675 13.52 -8.84 -43.13
CA ASN A 675 14.23 -10.00 -42.60
C ASN A 675 13.40 -10.64 -41.49
N ALA A 676 13.40 -11.96 -41.44
CA ALA A 676 12.64 -12.70 -40.43
C ALA A 676 13.30 -12.58 -39.05
N ILE A 677 12.48 -12.32 -38.03
CA ILE A 677 12.88 -12.35 -36.61
C ILE A 677 12.29 -13.62 -35.99
N SER A 678 13.15 -14.50 -35.48
CA SER A 678 12.71 -15.76 -34.87
C SER A 678 12.00 -15.55 -33.55
N ALA A 679 10.99 -16.38 -33.27
CA ALA A 679 10.36 -16.43 -31.95
C ALA A 679 11.36 -16.96 -30.91
N LYS A 680 11.32 -16.42 -29.69
CA LYS A 680 12.13 -16.90 -28.56
C LYS A 680 11.24 -17.33 -27.40
N PRO A 681 11.64 -18.34 -26.61
CA PRO A 681 10.93 -18.64 -25.37
C PRO A 681 11.13 -17.51 -24.34
N ASN A 682 10.15 -17.31 -23.48
CA ASN A 682 10.23 -16.38 -22.36
C ASN A 682 11.41 -16.71 -21.43
N ALA A 683 12.20 -15.69 -21.09
CA ALA A 683 13.32 -15.72 -20.15
C ALA A 683 13.05 -14.90 -18.87
N ALA A 684 11.86 -14.33 -18.72
CA ALA A 684 11.49 -13.47 -17.61
C ALA A 684 10.62 -14.17 -16.54
N VAL A 685 10.57 -13.58 -15.35
CA VAL A 685 9.52 -13.86 -14.35
C VAL A 685 8.46 -12.75 -14.45
N LEU A 686 7.21 -13.13 -14.69
CA LEU A 686 6.07 -12.22 -14.80
C LEU A 686 5.29 -12.23 -13.50
N LYS A 687 5.10 -11.05 -12.89
CA LYS A 687 4.36 -10.90 -11.62
C LYS A 687 3.12 -10.03 -11.75
N GLN A 688 2.04 -10.49 -11.12
CA GLN A 688 0.82 -9.70 -10.91
C GLN A 688 0.51 -9.67 -9.41
N ASN A 689 0.42 -8.47 -8.82
CA ASN A 689 0.21 -8.29 -7.37
C ASN A 689 1.19 -9.16 -6.54
N ASP A 690 2.47 -9.11 -6.91
CA ASP A 690 3.59 -9.88 -6.34
C ASP A 690 3.57 -11.41 -6.51
N LEU A 691 2.51 -11.97 -7.11
CA LEU A 691 2.39 -13.39 -7.45
C LEU A 691 3.04 -13.67 -8.80
N ASP A 692 3.87 -14.72 -8.87
CA ASP A 692 4.41 -15.23 -10.14
C ASP A 692 3.30 -15.90 -10.94
N VAL A 693 2.97 -15.30 -12.09
CA VAL A 693 1.94 -15.78 -13.03
C VAL A 693 2.54 -16.31 -14.31
N THR A 694 3.87 -16.44 -14.40
CA THR A 694 4.60 -16.80 -15.63
C THR A 694 4.02 -18.06 -16.28
N ALA A 695 3.91 -19.15 -15.52
CA ALA A 695 3.40 -20.43 -16.02
C ALA A 695 1.89 -20.40 -16.38
N GLN A 696 1.15 -19.38 -15.92
CA GLN A 696 -0.29 -19.27 -16.15
C GLN A 696 -0.60 -18.56 -17.47
N ILE A 697 0.22 -17.56 -17.84
CA ILE A 697 -0.09 -16.68 -18.98
C ILE A 697 0.88 -16.86 -20.15
N VAL A 698 2.12 -17.30 -19.94
CA VAL A 698 3.11 -17.42 -21.01
C VAL A 698 2.76 -18.60 -21.93
N VAL A 699 2.73 -18.31 -23.23
CA VAL A 699 2.63 -19.30 -24.30
C VAL A 699 3.87 -19.18 -25.17
N ASN A 700 4.83 -20.09 -24.96
CA ASN A 700 6.07 -20.15 -25.72
C ASN A 700 5.84 -20.67 -27.16
N PRO A 701 6.81 -20.42 -28.08
CA PRO A 701 6.71 -20.79 -29.49
C PRO A 701 6.58 -22.30 -29.78
#